data_AF-A0A653BVE2-F1
#
_entry.id   AF-A0A653BVE2-F1
#
_cell.length_a   1.000
_cell.length_b   1.000
_cell.length_c   1.000
_cell.angle_alpha   90.00
_cell.angle_beta   90.00
_cell.angle_gamma   90.00
#
_symmetry.space_group_name_H-M   'P 1'
#
loop_
_entity.id
_entity.type
_entity.pdbx_description
1 polymer ?
#
loop_
_entity_poly.entity_id
_entity_poly.type
_entity_poly.pdbx_seq_one_letter_code
_entity_poly.pdbx_strand_id
1 'polypeptide(L)'
;MGDNITCNICDKQYSNVSNLNKHVRLLHNIEPQVKKRCLVCPTCMGMFATYVDLRDHLITTHKVEMYKEEKCFNNYAEMKCAYVKTTGNKSWKNTEKVYYICHRSHVQRSYRYAPQEEQHKMEKSQGSAKASVTCPSTLDVTLGKQQLNAVLYFPHVGHTCSLAHINLTKTERKHIAGKISEGVSFEKILDEIRDSITDKTSLGRINLLDRQDLRNITRDFSLKGNIQLHQNDVKGVFIILSVKILQKNNIFQIPIMNKTIKCTLSACIILQILSRGHGERTKDKMYERITGARGCYRRLNATHQIADRDGSTGVIYYAENIEQLDFILHNGTAPPYIPVIPVKNLSIDVIKKLIDSGLVSGLMVHANNDSLDYFTHDYQCPNPLSSIDGTCRKDSMWNPHGTALLFADIPFPIFYLEEEEEVWKIRDCFKKFNDFHYEAQSDRPLCSLELKSFMYATIDTPTCKRRSSIMTNLNPVKFCDPLGDSNIWASLYPLVEGSRNETVPLRNYKYIVVSARMDTTSMFEKTVGGNSPVTGIVTLLTVAKYLKGILKQEDIHEAKLNVLFILFNGETYDYIGSQRLLYDMLKGDFPVKGLDETNSILPIIRPDDIELFIELSQLGNNRDELYMHYLQNRTEWLLLFLSNVGAGTSKFVTLYSLVPPREFYTRAIGNIMNDPAYLGSGIMCIILMMVLSRNSDH
;
A
#
# COMPACT_ATOMS: atom_id res chain seq x y z
N MET A 1 9.89 44.57 -40.68
CA MET A 1 9.41 44.09 -41.99
C MET A 1 8.46 42.95 -41.68
N GLY A 2 7.18 43.07 -42.05
CA GLY A 2 6.18 42.03 -41.78
C GLY A 2 6.24 40.99 -42.88
N ASP A 3 6.38 39.71 -42.52
CA ASP A 3 6.44 38.62 -43.49
C ASP A 3 5.11 38.53 -44.25
N ASN A 4 5.17 38.79 -45.56
CA ASN A 4 4.04 38.60 -46.45
C ASN A 4 3.78 37.10 -46.64
N ILE A 5 2.52 36.70 -46.54
CA ILE A 5 2.08 35.31 -46.58
C ILE A 5 1.55 35.03 -48.00
N THR A 6 2.18 34.08 -48.69
CA THR A 6 1.80 33.66 -50.05
C THR A 6 0.66 32.66 -50.05
N CYS A 7 -0.25 32.76 -51.03
CA CYS A 7 -1.22 31.72 -51.31
C CYS A 7 -0.53 30.52 -51.97
N ASN A 8 -0.74 29.33 -51.44
CA ASN A 8 -0.18 28.07 -51.95
C ASN A 8 -0.85 27.54 -53.23
N ILE A 9 -1.84 28.26 -53.78
CA ILE A 9 -2.58 27.86 -54.98
C ILE A 9 -2.30 28.80 -56.15
N CYS A 10 -2.10 30.10 -55.89
CA CYS A 10 -1.86 31.09 -56.95
C CYS A 10 -0.75 32.11 -56.64
N ASP A 11 0.10 31.84 -55.64
CA ASP A 11 1.31 32.60 -55.26
C ASP A 11 1.13 34.10 -54.98
N LYS A 12 -0.11 34.58 -54.81
CA LYS A 12 -0.40 35.97 -54.42
C LYS A 12 -0.02 36.21 -52.97
N GLN A 13 0.63 37.33 -52.71
CA GLN A 13 1.09 37.73 -51.38
C GLN A 13 0.06 38.57 -50.63
N TYR A 14 -0.09 38.28 -49.34
CA TYR A 14 -1.00 38.98 -48.44
C TYR A 14 -0.28 39.40 -47.16
N SER A 15 -0.61 40.58 -46.64
CA SER A 15 -0.01 41.12 -45.42
C SER A 15 -0.45 40.42 -44.13
N ASN A 16 -1.51 39.59 -44.18
CA ASN A 16 -2.04 38.86 -43.02
C ASN A 16 -2.94 37.68 -43.41
N VAL A 17 -2.97 36.66 -42.54
CA VAL A 17 -3.68 35.36 -42.76
C VAL A 17 -5.18 35.53 -43.02
N SER A 18 -5.82 36.55 -42.45
CA SER A 18 -7.26 36.79 -42.67
C SER A 18 -7.57 37.20 -44.10
N ASN A 19 -6.71 38.00 -44.73
CA ASN A 19 -6.89 38.42 -46.12
C ASN A 19 -6.59 37.26 -47.08
N LEU A 20 -5.56 36.47 -46.79
CA LEU A 20 -5.28 35.22 -47.50
C LEU A 20 -6.49 34.26 -47.42
N ASN A 21 -7.07 34.06 -46.24
CA ASN A 21 -8.22 33.18 -46.05
C ASN A 21 -9.47 33.68 -46.81
N LYS A 22 -9.70 34.99 -46.89
CA LYS A 22 -10.78 35.55 -47.73
C LYS A 22 -10.53 35.30 -49.21
N HIS A 23 -9.29 35.51 -49.66
CA HIS A 23 -8.89 35.23 -51.03
C HIS A 23 -9.10 33.76 -51.41
N VAL A 24 -8.66 32.83 -50.56
CA VAL A 24 -8.81 31.39 -50.78
C VAL A 24 -10.29 30.97 -50.84
N ARG A 25 -11.16 31.57 -50.00
CA ARG A 25 -12.61 31.34 -50.09
C ARG A 25 -13.22 31.82 -51.39
N LEU A 26 -12.87 33.03 -51.81
CA LEU A 26 -13.57 33.72 -52.91
C LEU A 26 -13.04 33.32 -54.29
N LEU A 27 -11.73 33.05 -54.43
CA LEU A 27 -11.10 32.76 -55.72
C LEU A 27 -10.74 31.29 -55.91
N HIS A 28 -10.61 30.52 -54.84
CA HIS A 28 -10.32 29.08 -54.92
C HIS A 28 -11.49 28.21 -54.46
N ASN A 29 -12.61 28.79 -53.98
CA ASN A 29 -13.75 28.06 -53.43
C ASN A 29 -13.38 27.01 -52.35
N ILE A 30 -12.22 27.19 -51.71
CA ILE A 30 -11.74 26.30 -50.66
C ILE A 30 -12.01 26.96 -49.31
N GLU A 31 -12.66 26.24 -48.40
CA GLU A 31 -12.87 26.72 -47.04
C GLU A 31 -11.54 26.61 -46.25
N PRO A 32 -10.92 27.72 -45.82
CA PRO A 32 -9.67 27.72 -45.10
C PRO A 32 -9.86 27.12 -43.71
N GLN A 33 -8.89 26.33 -43.27
CA GLN A 33 -8.85 25.71 -41.94
C GLN A 33 -8.65 26.76 -40.85
N VAL A 34 -9.73 27.41 -40.39
CA VAL A 34 -9.68 28.39 -39.30
C VAL A 34 -9.84 27.67 -37.96
N LYS A 35 -8.85 27.85 -37.06
CA LYS A 35 -8.93 27.41 -35.65
C LYS A 35 -10.08 28.14 -34.94
N LYS A 36 -11.29 27.58 -34.91
CA LYS A 36 -12.38 28.10 -34.07
C LYS A 36 -12.23 27.53 -32.65
N ARG A 37 -12.42 28.40 -31.65
CA ARG A 37 -12.52 27.97 -30.25
C ARG A 37 -13.88 27.30 -30.08
N CYS A 38 -13.89 26.09 -29.55
CA CYS A 38 -15.12 25.36 -29.25
C CYS A 38 -15.16 25.09 -27.75
N LEU A 39 -16.31 25.37 -27.14
CA LEU A 39 -16.60 25.05 -25.75
C LEU A 39 -17.22 23.66 -25.73
N VAL A 40 -16.69 22.75 -24.91
CA VAL A 40 -17.13 21.35 -24.89
C VAL A 40 -17.97 21.11 -23.65
N CYS A 41 -19.17 20.58 -23.84
CA CYS A 41 -20.08 20.27 -22.73
C CYS A 41 -19.44 19.21 -21.81
N PRO A 42 -19.39 19.46 -20.49
CA PRO A 42 -18.84 18.52 -19.54
C PRO A 42 -19.54 17.16 -19.45
N THR A 43 -20.82 17.09 -19.82
CA THR A 43 -21.66 15.91 -19.59
C THR A 43 -21.82 15.04 -20.84
N CYS A 44 -21.91 15.63 -22.03
CA CYS A 44 -22.16 14.91 -23.28
C CYS A 44 -21.13 15.17 -24.40
N MET A 45 -20.09 15.96 -24.13
CA MET A 45 -19.07 16.36 -25.12
C MET A 45 -19.59 17.14 -26.34
N GLY A 46 -20.84 17.61 -26.33
CA GLY A 46 -21.39 18.51 -27.35
C GLY A 46 -20.56 19.79 -27.49
N MET A 47 -20.42 20.32 -28.71
CA MET A 47 -19.61 21.51 -29.00
C MET A 47 -20.46 22.78 -29.16
N PHE A 48 -20.06 23.85 -28.48
CA PHE A 48 -20.78 25.13 -28.42
C PHE A 48 -19.87 26.31 -28.76
N ALA A 49 -20.45 27.37 -29.36
CA ALA A 49 -19.73 28.57 -29.75
C ALA A 49 -19.57 29.56 -28.60
N THR A 50 -20.57 29.67 -27.70
CA THR A 50 -20.56 30.63 -26.59
C THR A 50 -20.94 29.98 -25.26
N TYR A 51 -20.57 30.65 -24.15
CA TYR A 51 -20.91 30.21 -22.80
C TYR A 51 -22.42 30.31 -22.51
N VAL A 52 -23.16 31.13 -23.27
CA VAL A 52 -24.61 31.21 -23.18
C VAL A 52 -25.22 29.95 -23.75
N ASP A 53 -24.87 29.59 -24.99
CA ASP A 53 -25.35 28.36 -25.66
C ASP A 53 -25.03 27.10 -24.83
N LEU A 54 -23.83 27.05 -24.23
CA LEU A 54 -23.43 25.95 -23.36
C LEU A 54 -24.30 25.86 -22.09
N ARG A 55 -24.62 26.99 -21.45
CA ARG A 55 -25.47 26.99 -20.25
C ARG A 55 -26.91 26.62 -20.58
N ASP A 56 -27.45 27.14 -21.66
CA ASP A 56 -28.81 26.83 -22.10
C ASP A 56 -28.94 25.32 -22.38
N HIS A 57 -27.96 24.74 -23.08
CA HIS A 57 -27.89 23.29 -23.28
C HIS A 57 -27.81 22.50 -21.96
N LEU A 58 -27.00 22.94 -21.00
CA LEU A 58 -26.92 22.29 -19.68
C LEU A 58 -28.26 22.33 -18.93
N ILE A 59 -29.01 23.42 -19.05
CA ILE A 59 -30.34 23.56 -18.45
C ILE A 59 -31.35 22.65 -19.17
N THR A 60 -31.44 22.72 -20.49
CA THR A 60 -32.49 22.03 -21.25
C THR A 60 -32.25 20.53 -21.39
N THR A 61 -31.01 20.12 -21.63
CA THR A 61 -30.66 18.73 -21.95
C THR A 61 -30.19 17.96 -20.73
N HIS A 62 -29.44 18.61 -19.83
CA HIS A 62 -28.87 17.98 -18.63
C HIS A 62 -29.60 18.34 -17.34
N LYS A 63 -30.64 19.18 -17.39
CA LYS A 63 -31.44 19.63 -16.23
C LYS A 63 -30.56 20.20 -15.11
N VAL A 64 -29.47 20.88 -15.46
CA VAL A 64 -28.57 21.54 -14.49
C VAL A 64 -29.16 22.89 -14.12
N GLU A 65 -29.39 23.11 -12.83
CA GLU A 65 -29.79 24.44 -12.32
C GLU A 65 -28.59 25.39 -12.31
N MET A 66 -28.72 26.52 -13.03
CA MET A 66 -27.72 27.59 -13.08
C MET A 66 -28.24 28.82 -12.34
N TYR A 67 -27.43 29.36 -11.44
CA TYR A 67 -27.75 30.53 -10.63
C TYR A 67 -26.93 31.75 -11.10
N LYS A 68 -27.53 32.93 -10.94
CA LYS A 68 -26.92 34.23 -11.23
C LYS A 68 -26.94 35.08 -9.96
N GLU A 69 -25.77 35.47 -9.49
CA GLU A 69 -25.61 36.41 -8.37
C GLU A 69 -25.01 37.74 -8.86
N GLU A 70 -25.61 38.85 -8.42
CA GLU A 70 -25.06 40.20 -8.61
C GLU A 70 -24.39 40.63 -7.31
N LYS A 71 -23.07 40.84 -7.35
CA LYS A 71 -22.29 41.14 -6.14
C LYS A 71 -21.40 42.34 -6.37
N CYS A 72 -21.52 43.32 -5.47
CA CYS A 72 -20.63 44.47 -5.38
C CYS A 72 -19.43 44.09 -4.52
N PHE A 73 -18.21 44.20 -5.05
CA PHE A 73 -16.98 43.82 -4.34
C PHE A 73 -16.09 45.02 -4.05
N ASN A 74 -15.47 45.04 -2.86
CA ASN A 74 -14.64 46.15 -2.38
C ASN A 74 -13.16 46.06 -2.80
N ASN A 75 -12.65 44.92 -3.30
CA ASN A 75 -11.24 44.82 -3.70
C ASN A 75 -10.95 43.76 -4.80
N TYR A 76 -9.95 44.03 -5.65
CA TYR A 76 -9.65 43.29 -6.90
C TYR A 76 -8.74 42.06 -6.71
N ALA A 77 -8.12 41.92 -5.53
CA ALA A 77 -7.04 40.96 -5.29
C ALA A 77 -7.50 39.51 -5.00
N GLU A 78 -8.68 39.32 -4.41
CA GLU A 78 -9.23 38.00 -4.05
C GLU A 78 -9.76 37.22 -5.27
N MET A 79 -10.22 37.92 -6.32
CA MET A 79 -10.82 37.32 -7.52
C MET A 79 -9.85 36.52 -8.40
N LYS A 80 -8.54 36.85 -8.38
CA LYS A 80 -7.54 36.29 -9.30
C LYS A 80 -7.19 34.82 -9.03
N CYS A 81 -7.50 34.29 -7.85
CA CYS A 81 -7.09 32.94 -7.48
C CYS A 81 -8.05 31.85 -8.00
N ALA A 82 -9.30 32.19 -8.31
CA ALA A 82 -10.30 31.25 -8.84
C ALA A 82 -10.60 31.43 -10.34
N TYR A 83 -10.55 32.67 -10.85
CA TYR A 83 -10.88 33.01 -12.23
C TYR A 83 -9.74 33.70 -12.99
N VAL A 84 -9.62 33.39 -14.29
CA VAL A 84 -8.57 33.89 -15.18
C VAL A 84 -9.18 34.73 -16.29
N LYS A 85 -8.59 35.90 -16.53
CA LYS A 85 -8.91 36.78 -17.66
C LYS A 85 -8.37 36.19 -18.96
N THR A 86 -9.23 35.96 -19.95
CA THR A 86 -8.83 35.37 -21.25
C THR A 86 -8.89 36.31 -22.44
N THR A 87 -9.55 37.46 -22.29
CA THR A 87 -9.67 38.49 -23.32
C THR A 87 -9.27 39.86 -22.78
N GLY A 88 -8.88 40.78 -23.68
CA GLY A 88 -8.72 42.20 -23.33
C GLY A 88 -10.03 42.85 -22.88
N ASN A 89 -9.93 44.07 -22.34
CA ASN A 89 -11.11 44.86 -21.94
C ASN A 89 -11.93 45.18 -23.19
N LYS A 90 -13.26 45.10 -23.09
CA LYS A 90 -14.16 45.48 -24.16
C LYS A 90 -14.92 46.75 -23.77
N SER A 91 -14.85 47.78 -24.60
CA SER A 91 -15.64 48.99 -24.40
C SER A 91 -17.12 48.71 -24.73
N TRP A 92 -18.01 49.13 -23.84
CA TRP A 92 -19.45 48.95 -24.00
C TRP A 92 -20.20 50.12 -23.35
N LYS A 93 -20.93 50.91 -24.15
CA LYS A 93 -21.80 52.01 -23.68
C LYS A 93 -21.17 52.85 -22.53
N ASN A 94 -19.97 53.41 -22.75
CA ASN A 94 -19.21 54.21 -21.76
C ASN A 94 -18.68 53.48 -20.51
N THR A 95 -18.72 52.15 -20.49
CA THR A 95 -18.16 51.29 -19.44
C THR A 95 -17.21 50.26 -20.04
N GLU A 96 -16.28 49.73 -19.25
CA GLU A 96 -15.42 48.63 -19.69
C GLU A 96 -15.94 47.30 -19.12
N LYS A 97 -16.16 46.31 -19.99
CA LYS A 97 -16.50 44.95 -19.58
C LYS A 97 -15.29 44.03 -19.65
N VAL A 98 -15.08 43.27 -18.58
CA VAL A 98 -14.02 42.27 -18.44
C VAL A 98 -14.63 40.92 -18.10
N TYR A 99 -14.31 39.91 -18.92
CA TYR A 99 -14.82 38.55 -18.77
C TYR A 99 -13.76 37.67 -18.13
N TYR A 100 -14.13 36.99 -17.04
CA TYR A 100 -13.30 36.04 -16.34
C TYR A 100 -13.92 34.65 -16.45
N ILE A 101 -13.08 33.63 -16.72
CA ILE A 101 -13.51 32.23 -16.76
C ILE A 101 -12.84 31.46 -15.64
N CYS A 102 -13.44 30.36 -15.20
CA CYS A 102 -12.84 29.49 -14.20
C CYS A 102 -11.41 29.06 -14.61
N HIS A 103 -10.45 29.10 -13.67
CA HIS A 103 -9.07 28.72 -13.94
C HIS A 103 -8.91 27.26 -14.39
N ARG A 104 -9.82 26.36 -13.99
CA ARG A 104 -9.83 24.95 -14.42
C ARG A 104 -10.45 24.74 -15.79
N SER A 105 -11.17 25.73 -16.32
CA SER A 105 -11.84 25.61 -17.62
C SER A 105 -10.82 25.39 -18.74
N HIS A 106 -11.05 24.35 -19.54
CA HIS A 106 -10.31 24.07 -20.76
C HIS A 106 -11.15 24.42 -21.98
N VAL A 107 -10.52 25.12 -22.92
CA VAL A 107 -11.13 25.52 -24.19
C VAL A 107 -10.34 24.81 -25.28
N GLN A 108 -10.94 23.79 -25.88
CA GLN A 108 -10.33 23.09 -27.00
C GLN A 108 -10.26 24.00 -28.23
N ARG A 109 -9.19 23.84 -29.01
CA ARG A 109 -9.04 24.44 -30.33
C ARG A 109 -9.15 23.30 -31.35
N SER A 110 -10.34 23.02 -31.87
CA SER A 110 -10.51 21.95 -32.85
C SER A 110 -10.02 22.40 -34.24
N TYR A 111 -9.21 21.56 -34.89
CA TYR A 111 -9.14 21.50 -36.37
C TYR A 111 -10.45 20.90 -36.87
N ARG A 112 -10.94 21.33 -38.05
CA ARG A 112 -12.17 20.74 -38.57
C ARG A 112 -11.96 19.29 -39.02
N TYR A 113 -10.78 18.89 -39.49
CA TYR A 113 -10.41 17.50 -39.77
C TYR A 113 -8.87 17.36 -39.79
N ALA A 114 -8.28 16.63 -38.84
CA ALA A 114 -6.95 16.01 -38.94
C ALA A 114 -6.72 15.04 -37.76
N PRO A 115 -6.24 13.81 -37.97
CA PRO A 115 -5.86 12.89 -36.89
C PRO A 115 -4.54 13.39 -36.27
N GLN A 116 -4.49 13.49 -34.93
CA GLN A 116 -3.26 13.82 -34.21
C GLN A 116 -2.54 12.53 -33.83
N GLU A 117 -1.30 12.39 -34.30
CA GLU A 117 -0.34 11.42 -33.78
C GLU A 117 -0.17 11.62 -32.26
N GLU A 118 -0.34 10.54 -31.51
CA GLU A 118 -0.27 10.52 -30.05
C GLU A 118 1.17 10.76 -29.57
N GLN A 119 1.48 12.00 -29.19
CA GLN A 119 2.62 12.26 -28.32
C GLN A 119 2.24 11.99 -26.87
N HIS A 120 2.56 10.78 -26.40
CA HIS A 120 2.45 10.38 -25.00
C HIS A 120 3.42 11.21 -24.13
N LYS A 121 2.90 12.28 -23.49
CA LYS A 121 3.58 12.94 -22.37
C LYS A 121 3.23 12.19 -21.09
N MET A 122 4.24 11.85 -20.28
CA MET A 122 4.03 11.33 -18.93
C MET A 122 3.09 12.24 -18.14
N GLU A 123 1.96 11.68 -17.71
CA GLU A 123 0.99 12.40 -16.90
C GLU A 123 1.56 12.67 -15.51
N LYS A 124 1.30 13.87 -14.99
CA LYS A 124 1.68 14.22 -13.62
C LYS A 124 0.82 13.40 -12.65
N SER A 125 1.39 12.93 -11.56
CA SER A 125 0.68 12.19 -10.50
C SER A 125 -0.54 12.92 -9.92
N GLN A 126 -0.57 14.26 -10.01
CA GLN A 126 -1.69 15.12 -9.56
C GLN A 126 -2.70 15.47 -10.68
N GLY A 127 -2.53 14.92 -11.88
CA GLY A 127 -3.32 15.27 -13.06
C GLY A 127 -3.05 16.70 -13.59
N SER A 128 -3.82 17.12 -14.59
CA SER A 128 -3.75 18.47 -15.16
C SER A 128 -4.53 19.49 -14.30
N ALA A 129 -3.94 20.68 -14.08
CA ALA A 129 -4.65 21.80 -13.45
C ALA A 129 -5.86 22.29 -14.27
N LYS A 130 -5.83 22.06 -15.59
CA LYS A 130 -6.97 22.25 -16.49
C LYS A 130 -7.80 20.96 -16.51
N ALA A 131 -9.10 21.07 -16.26
CA ALA A 131 -10.04 19.98 -16.51
C ALA A 131 -10.03 19.64 -18.01
N SER A 132 -10.34 18.42 -18.42
CA SER A 132 -10.49 18.07 -19.84
C SER A 132 -11.74 18.68 -20.48
N VAL A 133 -12.58 19.36 -19.69
CA VAL A 133 -13.90 19.89 -20.04
C VAL A 133 -14.02 21.40 -19.81
N THR A 134 -14.98 22.06 -20.47
CA THR A 134 -15.25 23.50 -20.29
C THR A 134 -16.18 23.74 -19.10
N CYS A 135 -15.69 24.41 -18.06
CA CYS A 135 -16.52 24.76 -16.90
C CYS A 135 -17.45 25.94 -17.22
N PRO A 136 -18.78 25.83 -17.03
CA PRO A 136 -19.76 26.86 -17.41
C PRO A 136 -19.76 28.11 -16.51
N SER A 137 -19.03 28.08 -15.40
CA SER A 137 -18.94 29.18 -14.44
C SER A 137 -18.06 30.32 -14.96
N THR A 138 -18.66 31.51 -15.05
CA THR A 138 -18.04 32.74 -15.55
C THR A 138 -18.34 33.91 -14.62
N LEU A 139 -17.46 34.90 -14.63
CA LEU A 139 -17.58 36.11 -13.84
C LEU A 139 -17.41 37.33 -14.75
N ASP A 140 -18.47 38.11 -14.87
CA ASP A 140 -18.54 39.25 -15.77
C ASP A 140 -18.45 40.53 -14.94
N VAL A 141 -17.38 41.30 -15.14
CA VAL A 141 -17.15 42.55 -14.40
C VAL A 141 -17.40 43.73 -15.32
N THR A 142 -18.26 44.65 -14.88
CA THR A 142 -18.50 45.93 -15.53
C THR A 142 -17.86 47.04 -14.69
N LEU A 143 -16.85 47.70 -15.27
CA LEU A 143 -16.13 48.82 -14.68
C LEU A 143 -16.84 50.12 -15.07
N GLY A 144 -17.53 50.73 -14.11
CA GLY A 144 -18.03 52.10 -14.19
C GLY A 144 -17.01 53.12 -13.64
N LYS A 145 -17.29 54.42 -13.79
CA LYS A 145 -16.38 55.49 -13.33
C LYS A 145 -16.12 55.49 -11.81
N GLN A 146 -17.03 54.95 -10.99
CA GLN A 146 -16.91 54.87 -9.53
C GLN A 146 -17.56 53.62 -8.87
N GLN A 147 -18.06 52.65 -9.64
CA GLN A 147 -18.65 51.41 -9.12
C GLN A 147 -18.27 50.20 -9.97
N LEU A 148 -17.98 49.08 -9.30
CA LEU A 148 -17.63 47.79 -9.90
C LEU A 148 -18.80 46.82 -9.70
N ASN A 149 -19.51 46.50 -10.77
CA ASN A 149 -20.59 45.51 -10.75
C ASN A 149 -20.06 44.19 -11.32
N ALA A 150 -20.10 43.13 -10.52
CA ALA A 150 -19.69 41.80 -10.94
C ALA A 150 -20.89 40.84 -10.92
N VAL A 151 -21.07 40.12 -12.01
CA VAL A 151 -22.11 39.10 -12.17
C VAL A 151 -21.46 37.73 -12.20
N LEU A 152 -21.79 36.88 -11.23
CA LEU A 152 -21.28 35.52 -11.10
C LEU A 152 -22.32 34.50 -11.59
N TYR A 153 -21.89 33.59 -12.47
CA TYR A 153 -22.67 32.43 -12.91
C TYR A 153 -22.10 31.15 -12.29
N PHE A 154 -22.93 30.35 -11.62
CA PHE A 154 -22.53 29.11 -10.92
C PHE A 154 -23.69 28.08 -10.94
N PRO A 155 -23.48 26.77 -10.66
CA PRO A 155 -22.30 26.09 -10.08
C PRO A 155 -21.19 25.77 -11.09
N HIS A 156 -20.03 25.31 -10.59
CA HIS A 156 -19.02 24.67 -11.43
C HIS A 156 -19.50 23.28 -11.84
N VAL A 157 -19.48 22.98 -13.14
CA VAL A 157 -19.91 21.67 -13.70
C VAL A 157 -18.73 21.04 -14.44
N GLY A 158 -18.51 19.74 -14.23
CA GLY A 158 -17.43 19.00 -14.88
C GLY A 158 -16.11 18.92 -14.10
N HIS A 159 -16.00 19.59 -12.95
CA HIS A 159 -14.86 19.43 -12.05
C HIS A 159 -15.22 19.76 -10.61
N THR A 160 -14.51 19.16 -9.67
CA THR A 160 -14.57 19.50 -8.25
C THR A 160 -13.71 20.72 -7.93
N CYS A 161 -14.08 21.51 -6.91
CA CYS A 161 -13.24 22.59 -6.39
C CYS A 161 -12.25 22.00 -5.38
N SER A 162 -11.11 21.50 -5.86
CA SER A 162 -10.03 21.01 -5.00
C SER A 162 -9.08 22.13 -4.63
N LEU A 163 -8.78 22.27 -3.33
CA LEU A 163 -7.84 23.25 -2.80
C LEU A 163 -6.42 23.11 -3.40
N ALA A 164 -6.03 21.92 -3.89
CA ALA A 164 -4.73 21.70 -4.56
C ALA A 164 -4.51 22.54 -5.81
N HIS A 165 -5.57 22.84 -6.56
CA HIS A 165 -5.45 23.51 -7.85
C HIS A 165 -5.59 25.03 -7.76
N ILE A 166 -5.81 25.54 -6.55
CA ILE A 166 -5.80 26.99 -6.25
C ILE A 166 -4.35 27.44 -6.12
N ASN A 167 -4.02 28.63 -6.62
CA ASN A 167 -2.70 29.22 -6.45
C ASN A 167 -2.60 29.91 -5.08
N LEU A 168 -1.41 29.86 -4.47
CA LEU A 168 -1.08 30.71 -3.33
C LEU A 168 -1.24 32.19 -3.70
N THR A 169 -1.79 32.97 -2.79
CA THR A 169 -1.91 34.42 -2.92
C THR A 169 -0.52 35.06 -2.95
N LYS A 170 -0.45 36.29 -3.50
CA LYS A 170 0.82 37.02 -3.56
C LYS A 170 1.38 37.35 -2.17
N THR A 171 0.52 37.56 -1.17
CA THR A 171 0.90 37.86 0.21
C THR A 171 1.49 36.63 0.89
N GLU A 172 0.84 35.47 0.77
CA GLU A 172 1.34 34.19 1.29
C GLU A 172 2.71 33.83 0.70
N ARG A 173 2.88 33.97 -0.62
CA ARG A 173 4.16 33.71 -1.29
C ARG A 173 5.29 34.61 -0.80
N LYS A 174 4.99 35.88 -0.50
CA LYS A 174 5.96 36.82 0.09
C LYS A 174 6.34 36.42 1.51
N HIS A 175 5.36 36.02 2.32
CA HIS A 175 5.59 35.58 3.70
C HIS A 175 6.54 34.36 3.75
N ILE A 176 6.29 33.35 2.90
CA ILE A 176 7.13 32.16 2.79
C ILE A 176 8.53 32.52 2.27
N ALA A 177 8.63 33.40 1.27
CA ALA A 177 9.91 33.87 0.76
C ALA A 177 10.76 34.56 1.84
N GLY A 178 10.12 35.31 2.76
CA GLY A 178 10.77 35.89 3.94
C GLY A 178 11.42 34.84 4.83
N LYS A 179 10.66 33.82 5.25
CA LYS A 179 11.19 32.71 6.08
C LYS A 179 12.34 31.95 5.42
N ILE A 180 12.27 31.76 4.10
CA ILE A 180 13.36 31.13 3.33
C ILE A 180 14.61 32.03 3.34
N SER A 181 14.45 33.35 3.21
CA SER A 181 15.57 34.29 3.25
C SER A 181 16.25 34.37 4.62
N GLU A 182 15.51 34.07 5.69
CA GLU A 182 16.02 33.97 7.07
C GLU A 182 16.76 32.64 7.35
N GLY A 183 16.83 31.73 6.38
CA GLY A 183 17.55 30.46 6.51
C GLY A 183 16.76 29.35 7.21
N VAL A 184 15.45 29.51 7.40
CA VAL A 184 14.58 28.46 7.96
C VAL A 184 14.50 27.29 6.98
N SER A 185 14.72 26.06 7.47
CA SER A 185 14.69 24.86 6.64
C SER A 185 13.29 24.63 6.05
N PHE A 186 13.24 24.00 4.87
CA PHE A 186 11.97 23.69 4.21
C PHE A 186 11.06 22.81 5.08
N GLU A 187 11.63 21.89 5.86
CA GLU A 187 10.87 21.06 6.80
C GLU A 187 10.18 21.90 7.87
N LYS A 188 10.93 22.79 8.53
CA LYS A 188 10.39 23.63 9.59
C LYS A 188 9.32 24.60 9.09
N ILE A 189 9.48 25.15 7.88
CA ILE A 189 8.44 25.99 7.25
C ILE A 189 7.16 25.18 7.01
N LEU A 190 7.27 23.93 6.56
CA LEU A 190 6.11 23.08 6.30
C LEU A 190 5.41 22.67 7.59
N ASP A 191 6.16 22.38 8.64
CA ASP A 191 5.60 21.96 9.94
C ASP A 191 4.91 23.14 10.64
N GLU A 192 5.54 24.32 10.71
CA GLU A 192 4.92 25.53 11.28
C GLU A 192 3.59 25.91 10.61
N ILE A 193 3.50 25.75 9.29
CA ILE A 193 2.28 26.07 8.53
C ILE A 193 1.19 25.01 8.77
N ARG A 194 1.56 23.75 9.02
CA ARG A 194 0.62 22.68 9.37
C ARG A 194 0.13 22.79 10.80
N ASP A 195 1.00 23.17 11.72
CA ASP A 195 0.70 23.33 13.15
C ASP A 195 -0.17 24.58 13.43
N SER A 196 -0.16 25.56 12.52
CA SER A 196 -1.03 26.75 12.61
C SER A 196 -2.53 26.49 12.39
N ILE A 197 -2.94 25.25 12.13
CA ILE A 197 -4.33 24.87 11.85
C ILE A 197 -5.05 24.53 13.15
N THR A 198 -5.79 25.49 13.71
CA THR A 198 -6.61 25.28 14.92
C THR A 198 -8.05 24.83 14.63
N ASP A 199 -8.59 25.10 13.43
CA ASP A 199 -9.97 24.72 13.05
C ASP A 199 -10.10 24.21 11.60
N LYS A 200 -11.04 23.28 11.35
CA LYS A 200 -11.30 22.68 10.02
C LYS A 200 -11.91 23.66 9.00
N THR A 201 -12.41 24.81 9.44
CA THR A 201 -13.04 25.82 8.58
C THR A 201 -12.05 26.81 7.96
N SER A 202 -10.79 26.83 8.41
CA SER A 202 -9.73 27.75 7.95
C SER A 202 -8.67 27.11 7.04
N LEU A 203 -8.96 25.95 6.45
CA LEU A 203 -8.06 25.25 5.52
C LEU A 203 -7.91 26.00 4.20
N GLY A 204 -6.74 26.60 3.96
CA GLY A 204 -6.37 27.30 2.72
C GLY A 204 -5.33 26.54 1.88
N ARG A 205 -5.02 27.06 0.68
CA ARG A 205 -3.96 26.49 -0.20
C ARG A 205 -2.59 26.50 0.48
N ILE A 206 -2.33 27.48 1.35
CA ILE A 206 -1.06 27.58 2.11
C ILE A 206 -0.82 26.37 3.01
N ASN A 207 -1.87 25.73 3.52
CA ASN A 207 -1.74 24.55 4.37
C ASN A 207 -1.35 23.28 3.59
N LEU A 208 -1.38 23.34 2.26
CA LEU A 208 -1.08 22.24 1.34
C LEU A 208 0.25 22.45 0.59
N LEU A 209 1.15 23.26 1.16
CA LEU A 209 2.49 23.46 0.60
C LEU A 209 3.28 22.15 0.54
N ASP A 210 4.05 21.99 -0.52
CA ASP A 210 5.06 20.93 -0.66
C ASP A 210 6.48 21.52 -0.85
N ARG A 211 7.49 20.65 -0.86
CA ARG A 211 8.88 21.07 -1.09
C ARG A 211 9.09 21.70 -2.47
N GLN A 212 8.28 21.35 -3.46
CA GLN A 212 8.40 21.86 -4.82
C GLN A 212 7.83 23.29 -4.93
N ASP A 213 6.77 23.61 -4.19
CA ASP A 213 6.21 24.95 -4.02
C ASP A 213 7.26 25.89 -3.40
N LEU A 214 7.95 25.43 -2.35
CA LEU A 214 9.03 26.19 -1.72
C LEU A 214 10.17 26.46 -2.72
N ARG A 215 10.60 25.45 -3.48
CA ARG A 215 11.60 25.63 -4.55
C ARG A 215 11.15 26.60 -5.65
N ASN A 216 9.88 26.55 -6.03
CA ASN A 216 9.30 27.48 -6.99
C ASN A 216 9.30 28.91 -6.43
N ILE A 217 8.97 29.10 -5.15
CA ILE A 217 9.04 30.40 -4.48
C ILE A 217 10.49 30.88 -4.41
N THR A 218 11.45 30.05 -3.99
CA THR A 218 12.88 30.39 -3.99
C THR A 218 13.36 30.86 -5.36
N ARG A 219 12.97 30.16 -6.43
CA ARG A 219 13.30 30.56 -7.80
C ARG A 219 12.64 31.87 -8.19
N ASP A 220 11.33 32.00 -7.97
CA ASP A 220 10.55 33.15 -8.43
C ASP A 220 10.95 34.45 -7.71
N PHE A 221 11.46 34.34 -6.47
CA PHE A 221 12.05 35.46 -5.72
C PHE A 221 13.57 35.56 -5.86
N SER A 222 14.19 34.72 -6.69
CA SER A 222 15.65 34.72 -6.95
C SER A 222 16.50 34.62 -5.67
N LEU A 223 16.03 33.85 -4.69
CA LEU A 223 16.70 33.60 -3.40
C LEU A 223 17.83 32.56 -3.56
N LYS A 224 18.73 32.77 -4.52
CA LYS A 224 19.97 32.00 -4.66
C LYS A 224 21.14 32.83 -4.15
N GLY A 225 21.50 32.62 -2.89
CA GLY A 225 22.72 33.14 -2.29
C GLY A 225 23.01 32.40 -0.99
N ASN A 226 24.05 31.58 -1.00
CA ASN A 226 24.70 30.98 0.19
C ASN A 226 23.78 30.44 1.29
N ILE A 227 22.96 29.44 0.96
CA ILE A 227 22.55 28.50 2.00
C ILE A 227 23.78 27.63 2.26
N GLN A 228 24.53 27.93 3.33
CA GLN A 228 25.42 26.94 3.92
C GLN A 228 24.53 25.77 4.36
N LEU A 229 24.50 24.73 3.54
CA LEU A 229 24.01 23.43 3.96
C LEU A 229 24.89 22.99 5.13
N HIS A 230 24.27 22.70 6.27
CA HIS A 230 24.97 22.17 7.43
C HIS A 230 25.71 20.88 7.03
N GLN A 231 26.94 20.72 7.50
CA GLN A 231 27.98 19.81 6.95
C GLN A 231 27.71 18.30 7.01
N ASN A 232 26.50 17.81 7.30
CA ASN A 232 26.28 16.37 7.57
C ASN A 232 25.36 15.61 6.61
N ASP A 233 24.81 16.21 5.55
CA ASP A 233 23.92 15.49 4.62
C ASP A 233 24.59 14.95 3.34
N VAL A 234 25.93 14.91 3.29
CA VAL A 234 26.68 14.32 2.15
C VAL A 234 27.66 13.24 2.62
N LYS A 235 27.17 12.22 3.33
CA LYS A 235 27.86 10.94 3.44
C LYS A 235 27.11 9.90 2.62
N GLY A 236 27.52 9.75 1.36
CA GLY A 236 26.98 8.73 0.46
C GLY A 236 27.50 8.75 -0.98
N VAL A 237 27.99 9.89 -1.48
CA VAL A 237 28.44 9.98 -2.90
C VAL A 237 29.84 10.59 -3.06
N PHE A 238 30.46 11.13 -1.99
CA PHE A 238 31.71 11.87 -2.10
C PHE A 238 33.00 11.02 -2.15
N ILE A 239 32.93 9.72 -1.83
CA ILE A 239 34.13 8.85 -1.81
C ILE A 239 34.51 8.38 -3.23
N ILE A 240 33.56 8.30 -4.18
CA ILE A 240 33.83 7.83 -5.54
C ILE A 240 34.32 8.96 -6.47
N LEU A 241 33.96 10.22 -6.19
CA LEU A 241 34.43 11.37 -7.00
C LEU A 241 35.83 11.87 -6.58
N SER A 242 36.22 11.67 -5.32
CA SER A 242 37.46 12.26 -4.77
C SER A 242 38.74 11.52 -5.22
N VAL A 243 38.62 10.27 -5.68
CA VAL A 243 39.77 9.49 -6.18
C VAL A 243 40.08 9.81 -7.66
N LYS A 244 39.10 10.31 -8.44
CA LYS A 244 39.29 10.62 -9.88
C LYS A 244 39.85 12.03 -10.17
N ILE A 245 39.84 12.93 -9.18
CA ILE A 245 40.28 14.33 -9.36
C ILE A 245 41.78 14.53 -9.03
N LEU A 246 42.42 13.60 -8.33
CA LEU A 246 43.84 13.72 -7.94
C LEU A 246 44.85 13.24 -8.99
N GLN A 247 44.43 12.77 -10.17
CA GLN A 247 45.35 12.37 -11.27
C GLN A 247 45.39 13.33 -12.46
N LYS A 248 44.55 14.38 -12.49
CA LYS A 248 44.54 15.36 -13.58
C LYS A 248 44.56 16.76 -13.00
N ASN A 249 45.76 17.30 -12.81
CA ASN A 249 46.21 18.55 -13.43
C ASN A 249 47.45 19.06 -12.69
N ASN A 250 48.60 18.82 -13.32
CA ASN A 250 49.77 19.67 -13.20
C ASN A 250 49.43 21.09 -13.68
N ILE A 251 50.27 22.04 -13.25
CA ILE A 251 50.46 23.42 -13.74
C ILE A 251 49.83 24.50 -12.83
N PHE A 252 50.63 25.04 -11.90
CA PHE A 252 51.26 26.36 -12.05
C PHE A 252 52.29 26.61 -10.93
N GLN A 253 53.56 26.76 -11.30
CA GLN A 253 54.62 27.34 -10.48
C GLN A 253 54.40 28.85 -10.34
N ILE A 254 54.43 29.42 -9.13
CA ILE A 254 54.93 30.79 -8.84
C ILE A 254 55.58 30.76 -7.43
N PRO A 255 56.70 31.49 -7.19
CA PRO A 255 57.73 31.10 -6.24
C PRO A 255 57.72 31.88 -4.90
N ILE A 256 58.45 31.32 -3.92
CA ILE A 256 59.01 31.94 -2.71
C ILE A 256 57.98 32.57 -1.75
N MET A 257 57.56 31.77 -0.75
CA MET A 257 57.04 32.29 0.52
C MET A 257 57.92 31.83 1.69
N ASN A 258 58.16 32.78 2.60
CA ASN A 258 59.17 32.77 3.65
C ASN A 258 59.06 31.59 4.64
N LYS A 259 60.20 31.10 5.16
CA LYS A 259 60.32 29.92 6.05
C LYS A 259 59.49 30.06 7.35
N THR A 260 59.29 31.29 7.82
CA THR A 260 58.43 31.65 8.96
C THR A 260 56.94 31.39 8.71
N ILE A 261 56.45 31.60 7.48
CA ILE A 261 55.04 31.39 7.13
C ILE A 261 54.72 29.88 7.06
N LYS A 262 55.68 29.03 6.64
CA LYS A 262 55.53 27.57 6.69
C LYS A 262 55.43 27.05 8.13
N CYS A 263 56.21 27.60 9.06
CA CYS A 263 56.15 27.20 10.47
C CYS A 263 54.84 27.65 11.15
N THR A 264 54.34 28.85 10.86
CA THR A 264 53.06 29.31 11.41
C THR A 264 51.87 28.55 10.81
N LEU A 265 51.90 28.24 9.51
CA LEU A 265 50.85 27.43 8.88
C LEU A 265 50.84 25.99 9.41
N SER A 266 52.01 25.36 9.58
CA SER A 266 52.10 24.04 10.20
C SER A 266 51.66 24.05 11.67
N ALA A 267 52.01 25.08 12.44
CA ALA A 267 51.54 25.22 13.82
C ALA A 267 50.02 25.42 13.90
N CYS A 268 49.42 26.19 12.99
CA CYS A 268 47.96 26.35 12.89
C CYS A 268 47.26 25.05 12.47
N ILE A 269 47.84 24.28 11.56
CA ILE A 269 47.29 22.98 11.15
C ILE A 269 47.37 21.97 12.31
N ILE A 270 48.47 21.95 13.07
CA ILE A 270 48.61 21.11 14.28
C ILE A 270 47.61 21.54 15.36
N LEU A 271 47.40 22.85 15.57
CA LEU A 271 46.36 23.35 16.48
C LEU A 271 44.94 22.99 16.02
N GLN A 272 44.67 22.96 14.72
CA GLN A 272 43.38 22.54 14.16
C GLN A 272 43.16 21.01 14.27
N ILE A 273 44.23 20.22 14.24
CA ILE A 273 44.16 18.76 14.47
C ILE A 273 43.93 18.45 15.96
N LEU A 274 44.56 19.21 16.86
CA LEU A 274 44.40 19.08 18.32
C LEU A 274 43.05 19.61 18.84
N SER A 275 42.34 20.43 18.06
CA SER A 275 41.02 20.98 18.40
C SER A 275 39.86 20.28 17.67
N ARG A 276 40.03 19.00 17.29
CA ARG A 276 38.90 18.15 16.87
C ARG A 276 38.01 17.80 18.06
N GLY A 277 37.22 18.76 18.51
CA GLY A 277 36.07 18.48 19.37
C GLY A 277 35.14 17.51 18.64
N HIS A 278 34.99 16.31 19.17
CA HIS A 278 33.99 15.36 18.69
C HIS A 278 32.62 15.86 19.16
N GLY A 279 31.92 16.57 18.26
CA GLY A 279 30.54 16.96 18.47
C GLY A 279 29.64 15.73 18.35
N GLU A 280 29.38 15.05 19.46
CA GLU A 280 28.34 14.03 19.53
C GLU A 280 26.96 14.69 19.68
N ARG A 281 25.98 14.18 18.95
CA ARG A 281 24.60 14.66 19.00
C ARG A 281 24.04 14.41 20.40
N THR A 282 23.39 15.40 21.01
CA THR A 282 22.75 15.24 22.33
C THR A 282 21.80 14.04 22.39
N LYS A 283 21.10 13.76 21.28
CA LYS A 283 20.24 12.58 21.17
C LYS A 283 21.01 11.28 21.35
N ASP A 284 22.20 11.16 20.77
CA ASP A 284 23.00 9.93 20.81
C ASP A 284 23.69 9.75 22.18
N LYS A 285 23.76 10.82 22.99
CA LYS A 285 24.16 10.76 24.41
C LYS A 285 23.02 10.33 25.35
N MET A 286 21.77 10.50 24.93
CA MET A 286 20.58 10.23 25.75
C MET A 286 19.88 8.91 25.38
N TYR A 287 19.92 8.54 24.09
CA TYR A 287 19.18 7.39 23.56
C TYR A 287 20.14 6.44 22.85
N GLU A 288 20.08 5.18 23.26
CA GLU A 288 20.64 4.07 22.52
C GLU A 288 19.52 3.38 21.72
N ARG A 289 19.80 3.01 20.46
CA ARG A 289 18.83 2.29 19.63
C ARG A 289 19.08 0.80 19.72
N ILE A 290 18.03 0.06 20.06
CA ILE A 290 18.01 -1.40 19.97
C ILE A 290 17.68 -1.80 18.54
N THR A 291 18.57 -2.56 17.90
CA THR A 291 18.36 -3.12 16.56
C THR A 291 17.78 -4.54 16.65
N GLY A 292 17.22 -5.05 15.54
CA GLY A 292 16.72 -6.44 15.48
C GLY A 292 15.39 -6.71 16.21
N ALA A 293 14.82 -5.74 16.92
CA ALA A 293 13.53 -5.88 17.60
C ALA A 293 12.37 -6.06 16.61
N ARG A 294 11.54 -7.08 16.83
CA ARG A 294 10.40 -7.43 15.97
C ARG A 294 9.10 -7.13 16.70
N GLY A 295 8.36 -6.14 16.21
CA GLY A 295 7.08 -5.74 16.79
C GLY A 295 5.96 -6.74 16.46
N CYS A 296 5.05 -6.92 17.40
CA CYS A 296 3.72 -7.45 17.12
C CYS A 296 2.89 -6.39 16.38
N TYR A 297 2.13 -6.80 15.37
CA TYR A 297 1.29 -5.91 14.56
C TYR A 297 -0.18 -6.27 14.68
N ARG A 298 -1.02 -5.24 14.66
CA ARG A 298 -2.46 -5.39 14.82
C ARG A 298 -3.10 -6.02 13.58
N ARG A 299 -3.90 -7.06 13.79
CA ARG A 299 -4.82 -7.62 12.77
C ARG A 299 -6.24 -7.30 13.20
N LEU A 300 -7.08 -6.86 12.26
CA LEU A 300 -8.45 -6.46 12.55
C LEU A 300 -9.41 -7.61 12.25
N ASN A 301 -10.10 -8.13 13.27
CA ASN A 301 -11.26 -9.01 13.08
C ASN A 301 -12.47 -8.56 13.92
N ALA A 302 -12.28 -8.09 15.16
CA ALA A 302 -13.29 -7.32 15.90
C ALA A 302 -12.70 -6.60 17.13
N THR A 303 -13.24 -5.42 17.42
CA THR A 303 -13.11 -4.57 18.63
C THR A 303 -11.78 -3.84 18.91
N HIS A 304 -11.93 -2.80 19.74
CA HIS A 304 -11.21 -1.53 19.76
C HIS A 304 -9.91 -1.58 20.56
N GLN A 305 -8.86 -0.96 20.02
CA GLN A 305 -7.86 -0.21 20.78
C GLN A 305 -7.02 0.66 19.85
N ILE A 306 -6.48 1.75 20.39
CA ILE A 306 -5.65 2.74 19.71
C ILE A 306 -4.31 2.70 20.44
N ALA A 307 -3.23 2.29 19.76
CA ALA A 307 -1.88 2.50 20.27
C ALA A 307 -1.55 4.00 20.26
N ASP A 308 -0.70 4.48 21.17
CA ASP A 308 -0.30 5.89 21.20
C ASP A 308 0.58 6.26 19.98
N ARG A 309 0.37 7.46 19.43
CA ARG A 309 1.06 7.95 18.22
C ARG A 309 2.54 8.23 18.45
N ASP A 310 2.89 8.68 19.65
CA ASP A 310 4.24 9.12 19.96
C ASP A 310 5.14 7.97 20.46
N GLY A 311 4.55 6.78 20.69
CA GLY A 311 5.22 5.58 21.19
C GLY A 311 5.02 5.38 22.69
N SER A 312 5.06 4.12 23.12
CA SER A 312 4.88 3.77 24.52
C SER A 312 6.22 3.83 25.25
N THR A 313 6.33 4.70 26.25
CA THR A 313 7.52 4.80 27.11
C THR A 313 7.26 4.15 28.47
N GLY A 314 8.28 3.56 29.08
CA GLY A 314 8.16 3.01 30.42
C GLY A 314 9.48 2.55 31.02
N VAL A 315 9.53 2.48 32.35
CA VAL A 315 10.68 2.05 33.15
C VAL A 315 10.91 0.56 32.93
N ILE A 316 12.16 0.18 32.65
CA ILE A 316 12.52 -1.22 32.40
C ILE A 316 12.39 -2.00 33.70
N TYR A 317 11.76 -3.18 33.63
CA TYR A 317 11.86 -4.19 34.67
C TYR A 317 12.24 -5.54 34.07
N TYR A 318 13.44 -6.02 34.37
CA TYR A 318 13.90 -7.31 33.87
C TYR A 318 13.47 -8.42 34.83
N ALA A 319 12.59 -9.31 34.37
CA ALA A 319 12.06 -10.41 35.17
C ALA A 319 12.47 -11.76 34.56
N GLU A 320 13.25 -12.53 35.32
CA GLU A 320 13.63 -13.90 34.94
C GLU A 320 12.47 -14.89 35.24
N ASN A 321 11.72 -14.61 36.31
CA ASN A 321 10.61 -15.45 36.80
C ASN A 321 9.30 -14.66 36.88
N ILE A 322 8.18 -15.38 36.82
CA ILE A 322 6.82 -14.79 36.89
C ILE A 322 6.56 -14.14 38.26
N GLU A 323 7.12 -14.67 39.35
CA GLU A 323 6.95 -14.11 40.70
C GLU A 323 7.54 -12.69 40.83
N GLN A 324 8.63 -12.41 40.11
CA GLN A 324 9.21 -11.06 40.08
C GLN A 324 8.27 -10.06 39.39
N LEU A 325 7.43 -10.53 38.47
CA LEU A 325 6.45 -9.68 37.81
C LEU A 325 5.38 -9.20 38.80
N ASP A 326 4.90 -10.08 39.68
CA ASP A 326 3.85 -9.75 40.67
C ASP A 326 4.29 -8.61 41.61
N PHE A 327 5.61 -8.44 41.85
CA PHE A 327 6.16 -7.31 42.59
C PHE A 327 5.85 -5.96 41.94
N ILE A 328 6.05 -5.82 40.62
CA ILE A 328 5.76 -4.56 39.91
C ILE A 328 4.27 -4.23 39.99
N LEU A 329 3.42 -5.25 39.87
CA LEU A 329 1.97 -5.07 39.77
C LEU A 329 1.36 -4.55 41.08
N HIS A 330 1.97 -4.85 42.23
CA HIS A 330 1.43 -4.47 43.54
C HIS A 330 2.25 -3.40 44.26
N ASN A 331 3.59 -3.42 44.14
CA ASN A 331 4.51 -2.58 44.90
C ASN A 331 5.29 -1.57 44.05
N GLY A 332 5.00 -1.47 42.75
CA GLY A 332 5.67 -0.54 41.85
C GLY A 332 5.37 0.93 42.20
N THR A 333 6.42 1.74 42.36
CA THR A 333 6.33 3.17 42.73
C THR A 333 6.55 4.13 41.56
N ALA A 334 6.97 3.62 40.39
CA ALA A 334 7.34 4.41 39.21
C ALA A 334 6.68 3.90 37.89
N PRO A 335 5.34 3.81 37.81
CA PRO A 335 4.66 3.52 36.54
C PRO A 335 4.81 4.71 35.55
N PRO A 336 4.76 4.47 34.22
CA PRO A 336 4.50 3.18 33.57
C PRO A 336 5.73 2.28 33.44
N TYR A 337 5.53 0.96 33.49
CA TYR A 337 6.59 -0.05 33.37
C TYR A 337 6.60 -0.78 32.03
N ILE A 338 7.77 -1.24 31.60
CA ILE A 338 7.99 -2.17 30.48
C ILE A 338 8.71 -3.41 31.02
N PRO A 339 7.99 -4.49 31.35
CA PRO A 339 8.60 -5.76 31.70
C PRO A 339 9.35 -6.39 30.52
N VAL A 340 10.51 -6.94 30.81
CA VAL A 340 11.37 -7.70 29.89
C VAL A 340 11.40 -9.14 30.40
N ILE A 341 10.78 -10.07 29.67
CA ILE A 341 10.63 -11.47 30.08
C ILE A 341 11.19 -12.43 29.02
N PRO A 342 11.63 -13.64 29.40
CA PRO A 342 11.98 -14.67 28.43
C PRO A 342 10.72 -15.25 27.76
N VAL A 343 10.84 -15.74 26.52
CA VAL A 343 9.72 -16.37 25.77
C VAL A 343 9.03 -17.47 26.57
N LYS A 344 9.75 -18.24 27.41
CA LYS A 344 9.18 -19.29 28.25
C LYS A 344 8.09 -18.82 29.22
N ASN A 345 8.11 -17.55 29.62
CA ASN A 345 7.13 -17.00 30.55
C ASN A 345 5.97 -16.32 29.79
N LEU A 346 5.98 -16.31 28.46
CA LEU A 346 4.93 -15.74 27.65
C LEU A 346 3.70 -16.66 27.66
N SER A 347 2.67 -16.25 28.39
CA SER A 347 1.37 -16.95 28.43
C SER A 347 0.22 -15.95 28.41
N ILE A 348 -0.96 -16.45 28.06
CA ILE A 348 -2.18 -15.62 28.05
C ILE A 348 -2.53 -15.12 29.45
N ASP A 349 -2.25 -15.89 30.49
CA ASP A 349 -2.53 -15.52 31.87
C ASP A 349 -1.61 -14.40 32.35
N VAL A 350 -0.33 -14.46 31.98
CA VAL A 350 0.62 -13.37 32.24
C VAL A 350 0.17 -12.09 31.53
N ILE A 351 -0.25 -12.18 30.27
CA ILE A 351 -0.71 -11.00 29.52
C ILE A 351 -1.98 -10.41 30.15
N LYS A 352 -2.95 -11.24 30.56
CA LYS A 352 -4.14 -10.77 31.29
C LYS A 352 -3.78 -10.06 32.59
N LYS A 353 -2.90 -10.64 33.41
CA LYS A 353 -2.38 -10.00 34.63
C LYS A 353 -1.77 -8.62 34.34
N LEU A 354 -0.99 -8.50 33.27
CA LEU A 354 -0.37 -7.23 32.87
C LEU A 354 -1.41 -6.19 32.44
N ILE A 355 -2.43 -6.60 31.68
CA ILE A 355 -3.52 -5.73 31.25
C ILE A 355 -4.34 -5.24 32.45
N ASP A 356 -4.72 -6.15 33.34
CA ASP A 356 -5.56 -5.84 34.50
C ASP A 356 -4.87 -4.88 35.48
N SER A 357 -3.54 -4.88 35.53
CA SER A 357 -2.77 -3.97 36.39
C SER A 357 -2.91 -2.50 36.00
N GLY A 358 -3.07 -2.18 34.71
CA GLY A 358 -3.06 -0.80 34.21
C GLY A 358 -1.73 -0.04 34.39
N LEU A 359 -0.67 -0.69 34.90
CA LEU A 359 0.63 -0.05 35.17
C LEU A 359 1.66 -0.25 34.06
N VAL A 360 1.34 -1.08 33.06
CA VAL A 360 2.26 -1.48 31.99
C VAL A 360 1.95 -0.76 30.69
N SER A 361 2.96 -0.15 30.08
CA SER A 361 2.85 0.55 28.80
C SER A 361 3.36 -0.25 27.60
N GLY A 362 4.02 -1.39 27.82
CA GLY A 362 4.55 -2.27 26.77
C GLY A 362 5.21 -3.52 27.33
N LEU A 363 5.45 -4.52 26.48
CA LEU A 363 6.10 -5.78 26.86
C LEU A 363 7.25 -6.10 25.92
N MET A 364 8.38 -6.51 26.46
CA MET A 364 9.49 -7.00 25.69
C MET A 364 9.76 -8.46 26.02
N VAL A 365 9.87 -9.28 24.98
CA VAL A 365 10.09 -10.72 25.08
C VAL A 365 11.42 -11.04 24.43
N HIS A 366 12.26 -11.83 25.08
CA HIS A 366 13.56 -12.22 24.51
C HIS A 366 13.71 -13.73 24.37
N ALA A 367 14.45 -14.14 23.34
CA ALA A 367 14.87 -15.53 23.16
C ALA A 367 15.66 -16.00 24.39
N ASN A 368 15.46 -17.26 24.78
CA ASN A 368 16.24 -17.91 25.81
C ASN A 368 16.68 -19.28 25.27
N ASN A 369 17.84 -19.77 25.74
CA ASN A 369 18.39 -21.06 25.31
C ASN A 369 17.69 -22.27 25.96
N ASP A 370 16.76 -22.02 26.87
CA ASP A 370 15.92 -23.07 27.47
C ASP A 370 14.95 -23.63 26.42
N SER A 371 14.88 -24.96 26.31
CA SER A 371 13.92 -25.64 25.45
C SER A 371 12.49 -25.42 25.97
N LEU A 372 11.63 -24.91 25.10
CA LEU A 372 10.18 -24.89 25.31
C LEU A 372 9.62 -26.29 24.99
N ASP A 373 8.89 -26.88 25.92
CA ASP A 373 8.22 -28.17 25.68
C ASP A 373 7.15 -28.02 24.58
N TYR A 374 6.31 -26.98 24.68
CA TYR A 374 5.28 -26.66 23.71
C TYR A 374 4.86 -25.19 23.84
N PHE A 375 4.71 -24.50 22.70
CA PHE A 375 4.07 -23.19 22.65
C PHE A 375 3.44 -22.97 21.29
N THR A 376 2.19 -22.52 21.27
CA THR A 376 1.47 -22.21 20.05
C THR A 376 0.51 -21.05 20.31
N HIS A 377 0.61 -20.03 19.46
CA HIS A 377 -0.16 -18.79 19.56
C HIS A 377 -1.52 -18.88 18.85
N ASP A 378 -1.76 -19.96 18.11
CA ASP A 378 -2.99 -20.18 17.36
C ASP A 378 -4.10 -20.75 18.28
N TYR A 379 -5.33 -20.83 17.77
CA TYR A 379 -6.44 -21.49 18.44
C TYR A 379 -6.19 -22.99 18.61
N GLN A 380 -6.89 -23.60 19.57
CA GLN A 380 -6.92 -25.07 19.69
C GLN A 380 -7.54 -25.76 18.47
N CYS A 381 -8.48 -25.05 17.83
CA CYS A 381 -9.08 -25.39 16.55
C CYS A 381 -8.75 -24.25 15.57
N PRO A 382 -7.76 -24.41 14.68
CA PRO A 382 -7.48 -23.41 13.65
C PRO A 382 -8.70 -23.10 12.77
N ASN A 383 -8.83 -21.83 12.33
CA ASN A 383 -9.92 -21.34 11.47
C ASN A 383 -11.35 -21.76 11.92
N PRO A 384 -11.77 -21.50 13.16
CA PRO A 384 -13.02 -22.03 13.70
C PRO A 384 -14.28 -21.49 13.00
N LEU A 385 -14.22 -20.26 12.45
CA LEU A 385 -15.35 -19.61 11.78
C LEU A 385 -15.59 -20.13 10.35
N SER A 386 -14.51 -20.55 9.70
CA SER A 386 -14.51 -20.93 8.28
C SER A 386 -14.54 -22.45 8.07
N SER A 387 -14.20 -23.21 9.12
CA SER A 387 -14.25 -24.67 9.12
C SER A 387 -15.70 -25.20 9.08
N ILE A 388 -15.86 -26.42 8.57
CA ILE A 388 -17.14 -27.14 8.56
C ILE A 388 -17.54 -27.55 9.98
N ASP A 389 -18.84 -27.47 10.30
CA ASP A 389 -19.37 -27.86 11.60
C ASP A 389 -19.05 -29.34 11.92
N GLY A 390 -18.39 -29.59 13.05
CA GLY A 390 -18.08 -30.94 13.55
C GLY A 390 -16.67 -31.47 13.23
N THR A 391 -15.81 -30.71 12.53
CA THR A 391 -14.39 -31.06 12.26
C THR A 391 -13.46 -30.87 13.46
N CYS A 392 -13.84 -30.01 14.40
CA CYS A 392 -13.16 -29.87 15.68
C CYS A 392 -14.15 -30.15 16.81
N ARG A 393 -13.93 -31.26 17.53
CA ARG A 393 -14.75 -31.68 18.68
C ARG A 393 -13.91 -31.60 19.93
N LYS A 394 -14.55 -31.59 21.11
CA LYS A 394 -13.81 -31.63 22.39
C LYS A 394 -12.85 -32.82 22.49
N ASP A 395 -13.19 -33.93 21.84
CA ASP A 395 -12.39 -35.16 21.81
C ASP A 395 -11.37 -35.21 20.64
N SER A 396 -11.31 -34.16 19.81
CA SER A 396 -10.38 -34.06 18.68
C SER A 396 -10.03 -32.59 18.43
N MET A 397 -9.11 -32.08 19.24
CA MET A 397 -8.50 -30.77 19.07
C MET A 397 -7.22 -30.93 18.26
N TRP A 398 -7.15 -30.32 17.08
CA TRP A 398 -5.99 -30.43 16.20
C TRP A 398 -4.74 -29.73 16.73
N ASN A 399 -4.91 -28.78 17.65
CA ASN A 399 -3.84 -28.04 18.29
C ASN A 399 -4.08 -27.98 19.81
N PRO A 400 -3.88 -29.07 20.58
CA PRO A 400 -4.28 -29.13 21.99
C PRO A 400 -3.65 -28.03 22.86
N HIS A 401 -2.42 -27.62 22.52
CA HIS A 401 -1.67 -26.57 23.23
C HIS A 401 -2.03 -25.14 22.77
N GLY A 402 -3.02 -24.97 21.87
CA GLY A 402 -3.45 -23.69 21.32
C GLY A 402 -3.84 -22.66 22.37
N THR A 403 -3.11 -21.53 22.45
CA THR A 403 -3.39 -20.47 23.43
C THR A 403 -4.31 -19.37 22.90
N ALA A 404 -4.55 -19.31 21.59
CA ALA A 404 -5.27 -18.23 20.92
C ALA A 404 -4.67 -16.82 21.12
N LEU A 405 -3.41 -16.74 21.57
CA LEU A 405 -2.76 -15.46 21.89
C LEU A 405 -2.68 -14.51 20.68
N LEU A 406 -2.53 -15.06 19.47
CA LEU A 406 -2.48 -14.29 18.23
C LEU A 406 -3.73 -13.44 17.96
N PHE A 407 -4.87 -13.85 18.53
CA PHE A 407 -6.17 -13.25 18.32
C PHE A 407 -6.65 -12.44 19.52
N ALA A 408 -5.84 -12.34 20.58
CA ALA A 408 -6.13 -11.49 21.73
C ALA A 408 -5.91 -10.00 21.40
N ASP A 409 -6.80 -9.14 21.87
CA ASP A 409 -6.61 -7.68 21.79
C ASP A 409 -5.73 -7.24 22.97
N ILE A 410 -4.56 -6.69 22.67
CA ILE A 410 -3.57 -6.28 23.66
C ILE A 410 -3.37 -4.77 23.54
N PRO A 411 -3.57 -3.99 24.64
CA PRO A 411 -3.59 -2.52 24.61
C PRO A 411 -2.22 -1.86 24.47
N PHE A 412 -1.15 -2.64 24.58
CA PHE A 412 0.21 -2.15 24.57
C PHE A 412 1.08 -2.94 23.56
N PRO A 413 2.14 -2.32 23.01
CA PRO A 413 3.01 -2.99 22.05
C PRO A 413 3.83 -4.11 22.69
N ILE A 414 3.97 -5.21 21.96
CA ILE A 414 4.86 -6.33 22.31
C ILE A 414 6.00 -6.39 21.28
N PHE A 415 7.23 -6.43 21.75
CA PHE A 415 8.41 -6.62 20.91
C PHE A 415 9.16 -7.89 21.27
N TYR A 416 9.64 -8.60 20.25
CA TYR A 416 10.50 -9.76 20.39
C TYR A 416 11.95 -9.43 20.02
N LEU A 417 12.89 -9.84 20.87
CA LEU A 417 14.33 -9.73 20.65
C LEU A 417 14.95 -11.12 20.53
N GLU A 418 15.66 -11.33 19.44
CA GLU A 418 16.39 -12.57 19.15
C GLU A 418 17.89 -12.45 19.50
N GLU A 419 18.46 -11.26 19.33
CA GLU A 419 19.90 -11.01 19.51
C GLU A 419 20.28 -10.89 21.00
N GLU A 420 21.12 -11.81 21.52
CA GLU A 420 21.55 -11.81 22.93
C GLU A 420 22.31 -10.53 23.34
N GLU A 421 23.08 -9.93 22.43
CA GLU A 421 23.84 -8.69 22.69
C GLU A 421 22.91 -7.52 23.05
N GLU A 422 21.80 -7.40 22.34
CA GLU A 422 20.80 -6.35 22.57
C GLU A 422 20.03 -6.58 23.89
N VAL A 423 19.74 -7.85 24.21
CA VAL A 423 19.15 -8.23 25.51
C VAL A 423 20.10 -7.89 26.66
N TRP A 424 21.41 -8.11 26.47
CA TRP A 424 22.41 -7.78 27.48
C TRP A 424 22.46 -6.28 27.77
N LYS A 425 22.39 -5.41 26.77
CA LYS A 425 22.35 -3.95 26.97
C LYS A 425 21.18 -3.51 27.84
N ILE A 426 20.00 -4.09 27.58
CA ILE A 426 18.78 -3.81 28.36
C ILE A 426 18.96 -4.29 29.80
N ARG A 427 19.51 -5.50 29.98
CA ARG A 427 19.79 -6.07 31.30
C ARG A 427 20.83 -5.25 32.07
N ASP A 428 21.89 -4.78 31.42
CA ASP A 428 22.92 -3.93 32.02
C ASP A 428 22.32 -2.59 32.46
N CYS A 429 21.51 -1.96 31.62
CA CYS A 429 20.82 -0.72 31.96
C CYS A 429 19.86 -0.90 33.15
N PHE A 430 19.11 -2.00 33.19
CA PHE A 430 18.25 -2.34 34.32
C PHE A 430 19.06 -2.53 35.61
N LYS A 431 20.15 -3.31 35.59
CA LYS A 431 20.98 -3.55 36.78
C LYS A 431 21.64 -2.26 37.29
N LYS A 432 22.11 -1.41 36.38
CA LYS A 432 22.81 -0.17 36.70
C LYS A 432 21.90 0.90 37.26
N PHE A 433 20.64 0.96 36.82
CA PHE A 433 19.75 2.07 37.16
C PHE A 433 18.45 1.66 37.83
N ASN A 434 17.95 0.44 37.78
CA ASN A 434 16.58 0.12 38.25
C ASN A 434 16.56 -0.92 39.38
N ASP A 435 17.55 -1.80 39.47
CA ASP A 435 17.65 -2.95 40.39
C ASP A 435 18.11 -2.61 41.83
N PHE A 436 17.67 -1.47 42.37
CA PHE A 436 17.90 -1.12 43.77
C PHE A 436 16.90 -0.09 44.28
N HIS A 437 16.67 -0.11 45.60
CA HIS A 437 15.81 0.82 46.34
C HIS A 437 14.45 1.07 45.67
N TYR A 438 13.63 0.01 45.60
CA TYR A 438 12.34 0.01 44.91
C TYR A 438 11.33 1.04 45.44
N GLU A 439 11.39 1.37 46.73
CA GLU A 439 10.48 2.35 47.36
C GLU A 439 10.76 3.80 46.92
N ALA A 440 11.99 4.12 46.53
CA ALA A 440 12.42 5.47 46.13
C ALA A 440 12.72 5.58 44.61
N GLN A 441 12.12 4.71 43.80
CA GLN A 441 12.35 4.72 42.34
C GLN A 441 11.88 6.02 41.68
N SER A 442 10.81 6.67 42.18
CA SER A 442 10.30 7.93 41.61
C SER A 442 11.30 9.09 41.67
N ASP A 443 12.22 9.07 42.64
CA ASP A 443 13.04 10.23 42.99
C ASP A 443 14.41 10.25 42.29
N ARG A 444 14.67 9.25 41.42
CA ARG A 444 15.98 9.01 40.82
C ARG A 444 15.90 8.81 39.31
N PRO A 445 17.00 9.04 38.56
CA PRO A 445 17.01 8.78 37.13
C PRO A 445 16.99 7.27 36.87
N LEU A 446 15.91 6.81 36.22
CA LEU A 446 15.71 5.40 35.85
C LEU A 446 16.02 5.16 34.38
N CYS A 447 16.39 3.92 34.05
CA CYS A 447 16.48 3.47 32.68
C CYS A 447 15.08 3.11 32.15
N SER A 448 14.75 3.60 30.96
CA SER A 448 13.44 3.42 30.32
C SER A 448 13.60 2.96 28.88
N LEU A 449 12.56 2.29 28.36
CA LEU A 449 12.43 1.93 26.96
C LEU A 449 11.33 2.74 26.29
N GLU A 450 11.51 3.02 25.00
CA GLU A 450 10.53 3.64 24.13
C GLU A 450 10.18 2.67 23.00
N LEU A 451 8.96 2.14 23.00
CA LEU A 451 8.46 1.18 22.03
C LEU A 451 7.58 1.89 20.99
N LYS A 452 8.03 1.94 19.74
CA LYS A 452 7.30 2.59 18.64
C LYS A 452 6.63 1.57 17.74
N SER A 453 5.33 1.37 17.95
CA SER A 453 4.49 0.50 17.11
C SER A 453 3.09 1.10 16.91
N PHE A 454 3.02 2.39 16.54
CA PHE A 454 1.74 3.03 16.26
C PHE A 454 1.09 2.43 15.01
N MET A 455 -0.12 1.91 15.17
CA MET A 455 -0.92 1.33 14.08
C MET A 455 -2.03 2.30 13.67
N TYR A 456 -2.08 2.67 12.39
CA TYR A 456 -3.07 3.61 11.84
C TYR A 456 -4.51 3.05 11.83
N ALA A 457 -4.64 1.73 11.77
CA ALA A 457 -5.90 1.01 11.68
C ALA A 457 -6.61 1.00 13.05
N THR A 458 -7.92 1.24 13.07
CA THR A 458 -8.70 1.33 14.31
C THR A 458 -9.99 0.52 14.24
N ILE A 459 -10.41 -0.02 15.38
CA ILE A 459 -11.73 -0.64 15.62
C ILE A 459 -11.90 -1.97 14.89
N ASP A 460 -12.27 -1.92 13.62
CA ASP A 460 -12.67 -3.09 12.85
C ASP A 460 -12.37 -2.89 11.36
N THR A 461 -12.42 -4.00 10.61
CA THR A 461 -12.19 -4.02 9.16
C THR A 461 -13.14 -3.10 8.40
N PRO A 462 -14.47 -3.08 8.61
CA PRO A 462 -15.35 -2.18 7.85
C PRO A 462 -15.07 -0.70 8.14
N THR A 463 -14.78 -0.31 9.38
CA THR A 463 -14.42 1.07 9.72
C THR A 463 -13.09 1.45 9.09
N CYS A 464 -12.09 0.58 9.18
CA CYS A 464 -10.78 0.85 8.58
C CYS A 464 -10.85 0.95 7.05
N LYS A 465 -11.57 0.04 6.38
CA LYS A 465 -11.79 0.10 4.92
C LYS A 465 -12.55 1.35 4.52
N ARG A 466 -13.62 1.71 5.26
CA ARG A 466 -14.38 2.95 5.03
C ARG A 466 -13.49 4.19 5.17
N ARG A 467 -12.66 4.27 6.21
CA ARG A 467 -11.73 5.40 6.41
C ARG A 467 -10.66 5.46 5.31
N SER A 468 -10.21 4.30 4.84
CA SER A 468 -9.21 4.22 3.75
C SER A 468 -9.79 4.54 2.38
N SER A 469 -11.09 4.33 2.15
CA SER A 469 -11.76 4.65 0.89
C SER A 469 -12.23 6.11 0.80
N ILE A 470 -12.39 6.80 1.93
CA ILE A 470 -12.74 8.21 1.94
C ILE A 470 -11.48 9.03 1.61
N MET A 471 -11.45 9.59 0.40
CA MET A 471 -10.47 10.61 0.02
C MET A 471 -10.78 11.94 0.73
N THR A 472 -10.42 12.07 2.00
CA THR A 472 -10.55 13.36 2.72
C THR A 472 -9.40 14.33 2.39
N ASN A 473 -8.24 13.80 1.98
CA ASN A 473 -7.00 14.55 1.76
C ASN A 473 -6.44 14.30 0.36
N LEU A 474 -5.65 15.24 -0.15
CA LEU A 474 -4.93 15.14 -1.44
C LEU A 474 -3.91 14.00 -1.48
N ASN A 475 -3.42 13.61 -0.30
CA ASN A 475 -2.71 12.36 -0.10
C ASN A 475 -3.69 11.42 0.61
N PRO A 476 -4.33 10.48 -0.12
CA PRO A 476 -5.18 9.49 0.53
C PRO A 476 -4.31 8.71 1.52
N VAL A 477 -4.62 8.83 2.81
CA VAL A 477 -3.96 8.04 3.85
C VAL A 477 -4.69 6.70 3.88
N LYS A 478 -3.99 5.65 3.47
CA LYS A 478 -4.48 4.28 3.61
C LYS A 478 -4.26 3.85 5.06
N PHE A 479 -5.34 3.49 5.76
CA PHE A 479 -5.26 3.10 7.17
C PHE A 479 -5.05 1.59 7.36
N CYS A 480 -5.46 0.76 6.38
CA CYS A 480 -5.22 -0.67 6.35
C CYS A 480 -5.16 -1.22 4.92
N ASP A 481 -4.52 -2.37 4.80
CA ASP A 481 -4.44 -3.17 3.60
C ASP A 481 -5.26 -4.45 3.75
N PRO A 482 -5.95 -4.94 2.69
CA PRO A 482 -6.48 -6.29 2.71
C PRO A 482 -5.31 -7.28 2.82
N LEU A 483 -5.44 -8.25 3.73
CA LEU A 483 -4.50 -9.36 3.81
C LEU A 483 -4.77 -10.31 2.65
N GLY A 484 -3.73 -10.65 1.91
CA GLY A 484 -3.84 -11.55 0.78
C GLY A 484 -2.61 -11.46 -0.12
N ASP A 485 -2.43 -12.48 -0.93
CA ASP A 485 -1.36 -12.61 -1.90
C ASP A 485 -1.83 -13.59 -2.99
N SER A 486 -0.94 -14.00 -3.89
CA SER A 486 -1.27 -14.84 -5.03
C SER A 486 -1.08 -16.33 -4.71
N ASN A 487 -2.05 -17.14 -5.11
CA ASN A 487 -1.87 -18.58 -5.23
C ASN A 487 -0.98 -18.87 -6.45
N ILE A 488 -0.20 -19.95 -6.37
CA ILE A 488 0.60 -20.44 -7.49
C ILE A 488 -0.06 -21.70 -8.00
N TRP A 489 -0.25 -21.82 -9.31
CA TRP A 489 -0.76 -23.04 -9.91
C TRP A 489 0.02 -23.39 -11.19
N ALA A 490 0.09 -24.67 -11.50
CA ALA A 490 0.71 -25.19 -12.71
C ALA A 490 0.01 -26.49 -13.14
N SER A 491 0.07 -26.82 -14.43
CA SER A 491 -0.38 -28.12 -14.94
C SER A 491 0.81 -28.98 -15.35
N LEU A 492 0.68 -30.31 -15.24
CA LEU A 492 1.74 -31.25 -15.60
C LEU A 492 2.07 -31.19 -17.11
N TYR A 493 1.02 -31.04 -17.92
CA TYR A 493 1.09 -30.82 -19.37
C TYR A 493 0.22 -29.63 -19.79
N PRO A 494 0.52 -29.01 -20.94
CA PRO A 494 -0.24 -27.86 -21.43
C PRO A 494 -1.75 -28.12 -21.51
N LEU A 495 -2.53 -27.08 -21.22
CA LEU A 495 -4.01 -27.13 -21.29
C LEU A 495 -4.56 -26.91 -22.72
N VAL A 496 -3.66 -26.78 -23.68
CA VAL A 496 -3.95 -26.52 -25.09
C VAL A 496 -3.15 -27.48 -25.95
N GLU A 497 -3.72 -27.83 -27.10
CA GLU A 497 -3.05 -28.55 -28.17
C GLU A 497 -2.82 -27.63 -29.37
N GLY A 498 -1.88 -27.99 -30.23
CA GLY A 498 -1.61 -27.29 -31.49
C GLY A 498 -0.35 -26.43 -31.48
N SER A 499 -0.03 -25.89 -32.66
CA SER A 499 1.11 -24.99 -32.85
C SER A 499 0.81 -23.61 -32.27
N ARG A 500 1.84 -22.77 -32.07
CA ARG A 500 1.75 -21.45 -31.41
C ARG A 500 0.67 -20.50 -31.99
N ASN A 501 0.23 -20.72 -33.23
CA ASN A 501 -0.76 -19.89 -33.92
C ASN A 501 -2.13 -20.58 -34.11
N GLU A 502 -2.22 -21.87 -33.77
CA GLU A 502 -3.43 -22.70 -33.92
C GLU A 502 -3.70 -23.45 -32.61
N THR A 503 -3.61 -22.75 -31.47
CA THR A 503 -3.85 -23.38 -30.18
C THR A 503 -5.34 -23.62 -29.99
N VAL A 504 -5.71 -24.87 -29.68
CA VAL A 504 -7.07 -25.28 -29.35
C VAL A 504 -7.10 -25.71 -27.89
N PRO A 505 -8.02 -25.15 -27.07
CA PRO A 505 -8.15 -25.56 -25.68
C PRO A 505 -8.64 -27.00 -25.56
N LEU A 506 -8.04 -27.73 -24.63
CA LEU A 506 -8.43 -29.10 -24.30
C LEU A 506 -9.78 -29.10 -23.57
N ARG A 507 -10.86 -29.27 -24.33
CA ARG A 507 -12.23 -29.37 -23.80
C ARG A 507 -12.52 -30.83 -23.41
N ASN A 508 -13.32 -31.04 -22.38
CA ASN A 508 -13.73 -32.36 -21.85
C ASN A 508 -12.60 -33.17 -21.17
N TYR A 509 -11.61 -32.50 -20.60
CA TYR A 509 -10.60 -33.14 -19.75
C TYR A 509 -11.02 -33.06 -18.27
N LYS A 510 -10.66 -34.08 -17.50
CA LYS A 510 -10.75 -34.07 -16.04
C LYS A 510 -9.40 -33.75 -15.42
N TYR A 511 -9.42 -33.31 -14.16
CA TYR A 511 -8.23 -32.85 -13.45
C TYR A 511 -8.07 -33.53 -12.09
N ILE A 512 -6.85 -33.97 -11.79
CA ILE A 512 -6.40 -34.29 -10.43
C ILE A 512 -5.69 -33.07 -9.88
N VAL A 513 -6.13 -32.55 -8.73
CA VAL A 513 -5.45 -31.46 -8.04
C VAL A 513 -4.54 -32.03 -6.96
N VAL A 514 -3.28 -31.58 -6.94
CA VAL A 514 -2.34 -31.82 -5.85
C VAL A 514 -1.98 -30.48 -5.25
N SER A 515 -2.25 -30.31 -3.96
CA SER A 515 -2.16 -29.03 -3.28
C SER A 515 -1.35 -29.06 -1.99
N ALA A 516 -0.82 -27.90 -1.62
CA ALA A 516 -0.20 -27.67 -0.32
C ALA A 516 -0.26 -26.17 0.06
N ARG A 517 -0.44 -25.88 1.34
CA ARG A 517 -0.25 -24.53 1.90
C ARG A 517 1.19 -24.01 1.77
N MET A 518 1.30 -22.72 1.48
CA MET A 518 2.56 -21.99 1.42
C MET A 518 2.80 -21.09 2.65
N ASP A 519 1.75 -20.68 3.34
CA ASP A 519 1.81 -19.67 4.39
C ASP A 519 2.00 -20.26 5.80
N THR A 520 2.48 -19.41 6.70
CA THR A 520 2.63 -19.65 8.15
C THR A 520 2.10 -18.47 8.96
N THR A 521 1.78 -18.73 10.22
CA THR A 521 1.43 -17.73 11.22
C THR A 521 2.55 -17.52 12.21
N SER A 522 2.71 -16.26 12.61
CA SER A 522 3.48 -15.88 13.78
C SER A 522 2.88 -14.62 14.42
N MET A 523 3.16 -14.46 15.71
CA MET A 523 2.85 -13.27 16.51
C MET A 523 3.79 -12.10 16.20
N PHE A 524 5.03 -12.37 15.78
CA PHE A 524 6.05 -11.35 15.51
C PHE A 524 6.38 -11.26 14.02
N GLU A 525 6.71 -10.06 13.54
CA GLU A 525 7.04 -9.83 12.14
C GLU A 525 8.26 -10.65 11.69
N LYS A 526 8.25 -11.18 10.46
CA LYS A 526 9.41 -11.83 9.79
C LYS A 526 10.02 -13.03 10.51
N THR A 527 9.36 -13.62 11.50
CA THR A 527 9.81 -14.91 12.08
C THR A 527 9.37 -16.07 11.20
N VAL A 528 10.25 -17.05 11.02
CA VAL A 528 10.03 -18.18 10.10
C VAL A 528 9.23 -19.29 10.79
N GLY A 529 8.14 -19.75 10.18
CA GLY A 529 7.47 -20.99 10.56
C GLY A 529 8.17 -22.19 9.91
N GLY A 530 9.07 -22.85 10.64
CA GLY A 530 10.07 -23.77 10.07
C GLY A 530 9.53 -25.05 9.40
N ASN A 531 8.61 -25.79 10.04
CA ASN A 531 8.26 -27.14 9.56
C ASN A 531 6.90 -27.25 8.86
N SER A 532 5.94 -26.36 9.11
CA SER A 532 4.55 -26.62 8.70
C SER A 532 4.30 -26.57 7.18
N PRO A 533 4.70 -25.53 6.42
CA PRO A 533 4.43 -25.47 4.98
C PRO A 533 5.56 -26.05 4.14
N VAL A 534 6.81 -25.93 4.60
CA VAL A 534 8.02 -26.27 3.82
C VAL A 534 7.99 -27.72 3.36
N THR A 535 7.58 -28.64 4.24
CA THR A 535 7.51 -30.06 3.92
C THR A 535 6.48 -30.34 2.81
N GLY A 536 5.33 -29.67 2.85
CA GLY A 536 4.28 -29.85 1.84
C GLY A 536 4.72 -29.32 0.47
N ILE A 537 5.32 -28.12 0.44
CA ILE A 537 5.85 -27.50 -0.78
C ILE A 537 6.94 -28.39 -1.41
N VAL A 538 7.92 -28.83 -0.60
CA VAL A 538 9.02 -29.67 -1.10
C VAL A 538 8.49 -30.98 -1.64
N THR A 539 7.57 -31.65 -0.95
CA THR A 539 6.95 -32.88 -1.44
C THR A 539 6.16 -32.64 -2.73
N LEU A 540 5.36 -31.58 -2.82
CA LEU A 540 4.59 -31.26 -4.02
C LEU A 540 5.49 -31.01 -5.24
N LEU A 541 6.55 -30.22 -5.09
CA LEU A 541 7.52 -29.96 -6.17
C LEU A 541 8.26 -31.23 -6.59
N THR A 542 8.59 -32.08 -5.62
CA THR A 542 9.26 -33.36 -5.86
C THR A 542 8.34 -34.32 -6.61
N VAL A 543 7.07 -34.41 -6.21
CA VAL A 543 6.03 -35.20 -6.89
C VAL A 543 5.83 -34.70 -8.32
N ALA A 544 5.72 -33.38 -8.53
CA ALA A 544 5.59 -32.81 -9.86
C ALA A 544 6.78 -33.17 -10.78
N LYS A 545 8.01 -33.13 -10.24
CA LYS A 545 9.22 -33.51 -10.97
C LYS A 545 9.24 -34.99 -11.36
N TYR A 546 8.91 -35.89 -10.42
CA TYR A 546 8.91 -37.33 -10.69
C TYR A 546 7.77 -37.74 -11.61
N LEU A 547 6.56 -37.21 -11.40
CA LEU A 547 5.42 -37.47 -12.28
C LEU A 547 5.70 -37.08 -13.72
N LYS A 548 6.42 -35.97 -13.95
CA LYS A 548 6.82 -35.56 -15.30
C LYS A 548 7.77 -36.55 -15.97
N GLY A 549 8.61 -37.25 -15.20
CA GLY A 549 9.51 -38.27 -15.71
C GLY A 549 8.84 -39.62 -15.96
N ILE A 550 7.74 -39.91 -15.26
CA ILE A 550 7.02 -41.19 -15.35
C ILE A 550 5.93 -41.14 -16.41
N LEU A 551 5.06 -40.13 -16.36
CA LEU A 551 3.90 -39.99 -17.24
C LEU A 551 4.27 -39.25 -18.51
N LYS A 552 3.99 -39.85 -19.67
CA LYS A 552 4.15 -39.20 -20.97
C LYS A 552 2.92 -38.37 -21.31
N GLN A 553 3.06 -37.50 -22.31
CA GLN A 553 1.95 -36.68 -22.79
C GLN A 553 0.83 -37.55 -23.40
N GLU A 554 1.19 -38.64 -24.07
CA GLU A 554 0.26 -39.57 -24.72
C GLU A 554 -0.70 -40.20 -23.70
N ASP A 555 -0.19 -40.65 -22.55
CA ASP A 555 -0.97 -41.26 -21.47
C ASP A 555 -2.11 -40.34 -20.98
N ILE A 556 -1.87 -39.03 -20.97
CA ILE A 556 -2.84 -38.01 -20.53
C ILE A 556 -3.92 -37.75 -21.58
N HIS A 557 -3.55 -37.77 -22.86
CA HIS A 557 -4.51 -37.62 -23.95
C HIS A 557 -5.42 -38.84 -24.06
N GLU A 558 -4.88 -40.05 -23.86
CA GLU A 558 -5.66 -41.29 -23.83
C GLU A 558 -6.63 -41.32 -22.64
N ALA A 559 -6.15 -40.97 -21.45
CA ALA A 559 -6.98 -40.93 -20.24
C ALA A 559 -7.93 -39.72 -20.16
N LYS A 560 -7.72 -38.68 -20.98
CA LYS A 560 -8.38 -37.36 -20.88
C LYS A 560 -8.31 -36.77 -19.47
N LEU A 561 -7.17 -36.97 -18.80
CA LEU A 561 -6.97 -36.64 -17.39
C LEU A 561 -5.63 -35.95 -17.20
N ASN A 562 -5.62 -34.73 -16.67
CA ASN A 562 -4.41 -33.96 -16.41
C ASN A 562 -4.23 -33.68 -14.90
N VAL A 563 -3.02 -33.31 -14.49
CA VAL A 563 -2.71 -33.01 -13.08
C VAL A 563 -2.45 -31.52 -12.92
N LEU A 564 -3.11 -30.91 -11.94
CA LEU A 564 -2.93 -29.53 -11.51
C LEU A 564 -2.19 -29.51 -10.16
N PHE A 565 -1.11 -28.76 -10.09
CA PHE A 565 -0.38 -28.49 -8.86
C PHE A 565 -0.73 -27.10 -8.37
N ILE A 566 -1.12 -26.95 -7.11
CA ILE A 566 -1.54 -25.65 -6.55
C ILE A 566 -0.86 -25.43 -5.19
N LEU A 567 -0.23 -24.26 -5.03
CA LEU A 567 0.23 -23.77 -3.74
C LEU A 567 -0.68 -22.64 -3.29
N PHE A 568 -1.34 -22.86 -2.16
CA PHE A 568 -2.29 -21.92 -1.59
C PHE A 568 -1.62 -20.95 -0.64
N ASN A 569 -2.01 -19.67 -0.71
CA ASN A 569 -1.53 -18.63 0.17
C ASN A 569 -2.69 -18.03 0.97
N GLY A 570 -2.46 -17.78 2.26
CA GLY A 570 -3.48 -17.25 3.17
C GLY A 570 -4.42 -18.31 3.75
N GLU A 571 -3.97 -19.57 3.83
CA GLU A 571 -4.78 -20.67 4.37
C GLU A 571 -4.93 -20.60 5.89
N THR A 572 -3.91 -20.08 6.58
CA THR A 572 -3.96 -19.82 8.03
C THR A 572 -4.91 -18.70 8.43
N TYR A 573 -5.39 -17.91 7.47
CA TYR A 573 -6.26 -16.78 7.69
C TYR A 573 -7.63 -17.05 7.09
N ASP A 574 -8.36 -18.03 7.62
CA ASP A 574 -9.71 -18.36 7.13
C ASP A 574 -9.76 -18.77 5.65
N TYR A 575 -8.75 -19.49 5.16
CA TYR A 575 -8.75 -20.09 3.82
C TYR A 575 -8.90 -19.08 2.66
N ILE A 576 -8.26 -17.91 2.75
CA ILE A 576 -8.42 -16.83 1.75
C ILE A 576 -8.07 -17.32 0.34
N GLY A 577 -6.98 -18.07 0.19
CA GLY A 577 -6.46 -18.51 -1.11
C GLY A 577 -7.39 -19.52 -1.79
N SER A 578 -7.68 -20.60 -1.10
CA SER A 578 -8.54 -21.69 -1.56
C SER A 578 -10.00 -21.26 -1.77
N GLN A 579 -10.58 -20.46 -0.88
CA GLN A 579 -11.91 -19.87 -1.08
C GLN A 579 -11.96 -19.00 -2.34
N ARG A 580 -10.91 -18.20 -2.57
CA ARG A 580 -10.85 -17.36 -3.78
C ARG A 580 -10.78 -18.21 -5.05
N LEU A 581 -10.00 -19.28 -5.04
CA LEU A 581 -9.90 -20.19 -6.18
C LEU A 581 -11.26 -20.83 -6.49
N LEU A 582 -11.96 -21.35 -5.48
CA LEU A 582 -13.28 -21.94 -5.66
C LEU A 582 -14.28 -20.92 -6.22
N TYR A 583 -14.27 -19.70 -5.68
CA TYR A 583 -15.11 -18.62 -6.18
C TYR A 583 -14.86 -18.34 -7.67
N ASP A 584 -13.58 -18.30 -8.09
CA ASP A 584 -13.21 -18.08 -9.48
C ASP A 584 -13.62 -19.26 -10.38
N MET A 585 -13.47 -20.51 -9.93
CA MET A 585 -13.93 -21.69 -10.67
C MET A 585 -15.47 -21.71 -10.83
N LEU A 586 -16.22 -21.38 -9.78
CA LEU A 586 -17.69 -21.30 -9.83
C LEU A 586 -18.19 -20.20 -10.77
N LYS A 587 -17.44 -19.11 -10.91
CA LYS A 587 -17.75 -18.03 -11.85
C LYS A 587 -17.27 -18.29 -13.28
N GLY A 588 -16.48 -19.35 -13.51
CA GLY A 588 -15.85 -19.61 -14.81
C GLY A 588 -14.69 -18.67 -15.11
N ASP A 589 -14.11 -18.04 -14.08
CA ASP A 589 -13.02 -17.06 -14.14
C ASP A 589 -11.63 -17.70 -13.91
N PHE A 590 -11.54 -19.03 -13.87
CA PHE A 590 -10.30 -19.80 -13.72
C PHE A 590 -10.08 -20.68 -14.96
N PRO A 591 -8.87 -20.69 -15.56
CA PRO A 591 -7.60 -20.11 -15.07
C PRO A 591 -7.38 -18.61 -15.34
N VAL A 592 -8.17 -18.00 -16.23
CA VAL A 592 -8.07 -16.58 -16.59
C VAL A 592 -9.45 -15.95 -16.54
N LYS A 593 -9.52 -14.74 -15.99
CA LYS A 593 -10.78 -14.00 -15.78
C LYS A 593 -11.34 -13.44 -17.07
N GLY A 594 -12.67 -13.46 -17.20
CA GLY A 594 -13.38 -12.82 -18.30
C GLY A 594 -13.22 -13.52 -19.66
N LEU A 595 -12.98 -14.83 -19.66
CA LEU A 595 -13.01 -15.64 -20.89
C LEU A 595 -14.44 -16.08 -21.22
N ASP A 596 -14.84 -15.92 -22.47
CA ASP A 596 -16.10 -16.48 -22.98
C ASP A 596 -16.00 -18.01 -23.13
N GLU A 597 -17.13 -18.73 -23.06
CA GLU A 597 -17.15 -20.20 -23.20
C GLU A 597 -16.64 -20.70 -24.57
N THR A 598 -16.67 -19.85 -25.60
CA THR A 598 -16.17 -20.14 -26.95
C THR A 598 -14.73 -19.69 -27.17
N ASN A 599 -14.00 -19.28 -26.12
CA ASN A 599 -12.64 -18.81 -26.28
C ASN A 599 -11.69 -19.89 -26.84
N SER A 600 -10.64 -19.43 -27.52
CA SER A 600 -9.57 -20.25 -28.10
C SER A 600 -8.25 -20.16 -27.31
N ILE A 601 -8.29 -19.61 -26.10
CA ILE A 601 -7.09 -19.29 -25.32
C ILE A 601 -6.79 -20.41 -24.32
N LEU A 602 -7.73 -20.71 -23.43
CA LEU A 602 -7.60 -21.73 -22.38
C LEU A 602 -8.96 -22.36 -22.06
N PRO A 603 -8.99 -23.64 -21.64
CA PRO A 603 -10.21 -24.23 -21.13
C PRO A 603 -10.61 -23.53 -19.81
N ILE A 604 -11.92 -23.34 -19.63
CA ILE A 604 -12.49 -22.90 -18.35
C ILE A 604 -12.58 -24.14 -17.46
N ILE A 605 -11.94 -24.10 -16.29
CA ILE A 605 -11.93 -25.24 -15.37
C ILE A 605 -12.96 -24.97 -14.28
N ARG A 606 -13.98 -25.83 -14.21
CA ARG A 606 -15.04 -25.77 -13.20
C ARG A 606 -14.79 -26.78 -12.08
N PRO A 607 -15.45 -26.66 -10.93
CA PRO A 607 -15.33 -27.65 -9.86
C PRO A 607 -15.73 -29.06 -10.32
N ASP A 608 -16.69 -29.17 -11.24
CA ASP A 608 -17.15 -30.44 -11.83
C ASP A 608 -16.08 -31.16 -12.68
N ASP A 609 -15.03 -30.44 -13.09
CA ASP A 609 -13.93 -31.00 -13.87
C ASP A 609 -12.84 -31.62 -12.99
N ILE A 610 -12.93 -31.45 -11.67
CA ILE A 610 -11.98 -32.01 -10.72
C ILE A 610 -12.47 -33.39 -10.27
N GLU A 611 -11.67 -34.43 -10.55
CA GLU A 611 -11.98 -35.81 -10.20
C GLU A 611 -11.41 -36.21 -8.83
N LEU A 612 -10.19 -35.73 -8.54
CA LEU A 612 -9.46 -36.06 -7.31
C LEU A 612 -8.69 -34.83 -6.80
N PHE A 613 -8.57 -34.69 -5.48
CA PHE A 613 -7.89 -33.58 -4.80
C PHE A 613 -7.10 -34.15 -3.65
N ILE A 614 -5.79 -33.99 -3.75
CA ILE A 614 -4.81 -34.48 -2.79
C ILE A 614 -4.22 -33.27 -2.12
N GLU A 615 -4.21 -33.27 -0.80
CA GLU A 615 -3.64 -32.20 0.01
C GLU A 615 -2.48 -32.74 0.84
N LEU A 616 -1.33 -32.08 0.72
CA LEU A 616 -0.09 -32.47 1.38
C LEU A 616 0.20 -31.52 2.54
N SER A 617 0.35 -32.04 3.76
CA SER A 617 0.64 -31.17 4.88
C SER A 617 1.37 -31.83 6.04
N GLN A 618 2.29 -31.09 6.67
CA GLN A 618 3.01 -31.51 7.87
C GLN A 618 3.63 -32.92 7.75
N LEU A 619 4.45 -33.11 6.71
CA LEU A 619 5.07 -34.39 6.37
C LEU A 619 6.46 -34.61 7.02
N GLY A 620 6.97 -33.60 7.74
CA GLY A 620 8.37 -33.58 8.22
C GLY A 620 8.67 -34.25 9.55
N ASN A 621 7.70 -34.85 10.25
CA ASN A 621 7.92 -35.38 11.60
C ASN A 621 8.48 -36.83 11.58
N ASN A 622 9.39 -37.25 12.46
CA ASN A 622 10.16 -38.51 12.33
C ASN A 622 9.42 -39.86 12.58
N ARG A 623 8.07 -39.95 12.48
CA ARG A 623 7.31 -41.20 12.76
C ARG A 623 7.12 -42.07 11.50
N ASP A 624 7.30 -43.38 11.49
CA ASP A 624 7.21 -44.21 10.26
C ASP A 624 5.80 -44.35 9.61
N GLU A 625 4.81 -43.61 10.09
CA GLU A 625 3.40 -43.70 9.70
C GLU A 625 2.92 -42.43 8.99
N LEU A 626 2.17 -42.59 7.91
CA LEU A 626 1.46 -41.53 7.21
C LEU A 626 -0.03 -41.68 7.45
N TYR A 627 -0.68 -40.61 7.88
CA TYR A 627 -2.11 -40.56 8.12
C TYR A 627 -2.82 -40.02 6.90
N MET A 628 -3.89 -40.70 6.50
CA MET A 628 -4.69 -40.39 5.35
C MET A 628 -6.13 -40.13 5.78
N HIS A 629 -6.55 -38.87 5.74
CA HIS A 629 -7.90 -38.46 6.12
C HIS A 629 -8.76 -38.31 4.86
N TYR A 630 -10.00 -38.83 4.90
CA TYR A 630 -10.94 -38.77 3.79
C TYR A 630 -12.40 -38.64 4.24
N LEU A 631 -13.23 -38.01 3.39
CA LEU A 631 -14.64 -37.69 3.68
C LEU A 631 -15.64 -38.70 3.12
N GLN A 632 -15.48 -39.11 1.87
CA GLN A 632 -16.47 -39.95 1.17
C GLN A 632 -16.06 -41.41 1.22
N ASN A 633 -17.00 -42.29 1.57
CA ASN A 633 -16.79 -43.73 1.60
C ASN A 633 -16.86 -44.32 0.18
N ARG A 634 -15.92 -43.94 -0.70
CA ARG A 634 -15.70 -44.62 -1.98
C ARG A 634 -14.75 -45.80 -1.74
N THR A 635 -15.31 -46.90 -1.25
CA THR A 635 -14.58 -48.11 -0.88
C THR A 635 -13.71 -48.68 -2.00
N GLU A 636 -14.14 -48.64 -3.26
CA GLU A 636 -13.43 -49.30 -4.37
C GLU A 636 -12.08 -48.65 -4.73
N TRP A 637 -12.04 -47.33 -4.93
CA TRP A 637 -10.79 -46.63 -5.24
C TRP A 637 -9.84 -46.64 -4.05
N LEU A 638 -10.36 -46.47 -2.83
CA LEU A 638 -9.55 -46.48 -1.60
C LEU A 638 -8.83 -47.82 -1.43
N LEU A 639 -9.54 -48.93 -1.70
CA LEU A 639 -8.97 -50.27 -1.68
C LEU A 639 -7.93 -50.45 -2.78
N LEU A 640 -8.18 -49.94 -4.00
CA LEU A 640 -7.21 -49.97 -5.11
C LEU A 640 -5.94 -49.16 -4.80
N PHE A 641 -6.10 -47.99 -4.18
CA PHE A 641 -4.98 -47.17 -3.74
C PHE A 641 -4.17 -47.88 -2.66
N LEU A 642 -4.83 -48.38 -1.60
CA LEU A 642 -4.16 -49.11 -0.53
C LEU A 642 -3.50 -50.41 -1.03
N SER A 643 -4.08 -51.10 -2.01
CA SER A 643 -3.47 -52.31 -2.60
C SER A 643 -2.21 -52.00 -3.42
N ASN A 644 -2.18 -50.86 -4.11
CA ASN A 644 -1.03 -50.44 -4.92
C ASN A 644 0.07 -49.77 -4.10
N VAL A 645 -0.31 -49.09 -3.01
CA VAL A 645 0.61 -48.36 -2.11
C VAL A 645 1.18 -49.26 -1.02
N GLY A 646 0.47 -50.32 -0.63
CA GLY A 646 0.89 -51.30 0.39
C GLY A 646 2.18 -52.08 0.08
N ALA A 647 2.79 -51.87 -1.08
CA ALA A 647 4.11 -52.40 -1.44
C ALA A 647 5.30 -51.47 -1.06
N GLY A 648 5.02 -50.25 -0.55
CA GLY A 648 6.02 -49.26 -0.13
C GLY A 648 6.45 -49.38 1.33
N THR A 649 7.55 -48.71 1.71
CA THR A 649 8.18 -48.77 3.03
C THR A 649 7.45 -48.02 4.15
N SER A 650 6.48 -47.14 3.82
CA SER A 650 5.75 -46.33 4.81
C SER A 650 4.36 -46.92 5.10
N LYS A 651 3.99 -47.03 6.39
CA LYS A 651 2.66 -47.52 6.79
C LYS A 651 1.63 -46.40 6.63
N PHE A 652 0.53 -46.67 5.93
CA PHE A 652 -0.59 -45.75 5.80
C PHE A 652 -1.68 -46.09 6.82
N VAL A 653 -2.06 -45.12 7.65
CA VAL A 653 -3.17 -45.20 8.59
C VAL A 653 -4.32 -44.38 8.05
N THR A 654 -5.47 -45.01 7.81
CA THR A 654 -6.63 -44.34 7.21
C THR A 654 -7.64 -43.94 8.27
N LEU A 655 -8.07 -42.67 8.26
CA LEU A 655 -9.02 -42.13 9.22
C LEU A 655 -10.25 -41.57 8.48
N TYR A 656 -11.42 -42.16 8.75
CA TYR A 656 -12.70 -41.75 8.17
C TYR A 656 -13.35 -40.65 9.00
N SER A 657 -13.95 -39.65 8.34
CA SER A 657 -14.80 -38.60 8.96
C SER A 657 -14.11 -37.68 9.99
N LEU A 658 -12.79 -37.79 10.18
CA LEU A 658 -12.00 -36.91 11.02
C LEU A 658 -11.03 -36.14 10.13
N VAL A 659 -11.40 -34.94 9.68
CA VAL A 659 -10.57 -34.15 8.78
C VAL A 659 -10.01 -32.92 9.49
N PRO A 660 -8.68 -32.67 9.41
CA PRO A 660 -8.08 -31.45 9.92
C PRO A 660 -8.61 -30.19 9.21
N PRO A 661 -8.60 -29.02 9.90
CA PRO A 661 -8.94 -27.73 9.31
C PRO A 661 -7.94 -27.40 8.19
N ARG A 662 -8.41 -27.43 6.94
CA ARG A 662 -7.54 -27.45 5.75
C ARG A 662 -8.15 -26.84 4.50
N GLU A 663 -7.33 -26.72 3.44
CA GLU A 663 -7.50 -25.82 2.30
C GLU A 663 -8.87 -25.92 1.61
N PHE A 664 -9.44 -27.11 1.48
CA PHE A 664 -10.74 -27.28 0.83
C PHE A 664 -11.94 -27.26 1.81
N TYR A 665 -11.71 -27.15 3.12
CA TYR A 665 -12.74 -27.30 4.16
C TYR A 665 -13.39 -25.98 4.53
N THR A 666 -14.05 -25.36 3.56
CA THR A 666 -14.75 -24.09 3.77
C THR A 666 -16.22 -24.34 4.04
N ARG A 667 -16.81 -23.59 4.99
CA ARG A 667 -18.25 -23.64 5.28
C ARG A 667 -19.11 -23.42 4.02
N ALA A 668 -18.61 -22.66 3.06
CA ALA A 668 -19.23 -22.47 1.75
C ALA A 668 -19.36 -23.81 0.97
N ILE A 669 -18.34 -24.66 0.99
CA ILE A 669 -18.37 -25.99 0.39
C ILE A 669 -19.31 -26.91 1.17
N GLY A 670 -19.31 -26.87 2.51
CA GLY A 670 -20.26 -27.63 3.32
C GLY A 670 -21.72 -27.28 3.03
N ASN A 671 -22.02 -26.00 2.78
CA ASN A 671 -23.36 -25.56 2.38
C ASN A 671 -23.71 -25.99 0.94
N ILE A 672 -22.75 -25.94 0.00
CA ILE A 672 -22.93 -26.43 -1.37
C ILE A 672 -23.18 -27.96 -1.37
N MET A 673 -22.50 -28.71 -0.50
CA MET A 673 -22.70 -30.16 -0.34
C MET A 673 -24.08 -30.53 0.24
N ASN A 674 -24.72 -29.61 0.97
CA ASN A 674 -26.02 -29.84 1.63
C ASN A 674 -27.22 -29.30 0.85
N ASP A 675 -27.03 -28.65 -0.30
CA ASP A 675 -28.11 -28.06 -1.09
C ASP A 675 -28.75 -29.08 -2.06
N PRO A 676 -30.07 -29.37 -1.95
CA PRO A 676 -30.78 -30.30 -2.83
C PRO A 676 -30.81 -29.90 -4.32
N ALA A 677 -30.59 -28.63 -4.66
CA ALA A 677 -30.47 -28.22 -6.06
C ALA A 677 -29.19 -28.74 -6.73
N TYR A 678 -28.14 -28.96 -5.94
CA TYR A 678 -26.82 -29.42 -6.40
C TYR A 678 -26.60 -30.93 -6.22
N LEU A 679 -27.52 -31.60 -5.52
CA LEU A 679 -27.60 -33.06 -5.41
C LEU A 679 -27.85 -33.76 -6.77
N GLY A 680 -28.44 -33.05 -7.74
CA GLY A 680 -28.72 -33.57 -9.09
C GLY A 680 -27.68 -33.21 -10.16
N SER A 681 -26.77 -32.26 -9.90
CA SER A 681 -25.90 -31.66 -10.92
C SER A 681 -24.41 -31.88 -10.61
N GLY A 682 -23.92 -33.12 -10.58
CA GLY A 682 -22.47 -33.44 -10.63
C GLY A 682 -21.58 -32.98 -9.46
N ILE A 683 -22.01 -32.00 -8.66
CA ILE A 683 -21.32 -31.40 -7.53
C ILE A 683 -21.25 -32.38 -6.35
N MET A 684 -22.07 -33.43 -6.36
CA MET A 684 -21.97 -34.61 -5.48
C MET A 684 -20.71 -35.48 -5.73
N CYS A 685 -19.96 -35.24 -6.81
CA CYS A 685 -18.67 -35.88 -7.10
C CYS A 685 -17.48 -35.07 -6.58
N ILE A 686 -17.64 -34.23 -5.54
CA ILE A 686 -16.51 -33.62 -4.83
C ILE A 686 -15.74 -34.74 -4.11
N ILE A 687 -14.88 -35.38 -4.89
CA ILE A 687 -13.48 -35.63 -4.62
C ILE A 687 -13.20 -36.46 -3.36
N LEU A 688 -12.58 -37.61 -3.59
CA LEU A 688 -11.83 -38.30 -2.55
C LEU A 688 -10.69 -37.40 -2.06
N MET A 689 -10.97 -36.57 -1.05
CA MET A 689 -9.97 -35.70 -0.47
C MET A 689 -9.04 -36.55 0.36
N MET A 690 -7.77 -36.55 -0.02
CA MET A 690 -6.73 -37.26 0.71
C MET A 690 -5.84 -36.22 1.35
N VAL A 691 -5.98 -36.05 2.66
CA VAL A 691 -5.01 -35.29 3.44
C VAL A 691 -3.95 -36.27 3.91
N LEU A 692 -2.72 -36.09 3.44
CA LEU A 692 -1.57 -36.83 3.96
C LEU A 692 -0.86 -35.99 5.01
N SER A 693 -0.86 -36.47 6.25
CA SER A 693 -0.14 -35.85 7.37
C SER A 693 0.56 -36.86 8.27
N ARG A 694 1.64 -36.44 8.93
CA ARG A 694 2.42 -37.30 9.84
C ARG A 694 2.07 -37.10 11.32
N ASN A 695 1.17 -36.15 11.63
CA ASN A 695 0.67 -35.85 12.98
C ASN A 695 -0.76 -36.35 13.14
N SER A 696 -0.95 -37.29 14.06
CA SER A 696 -2.25 -37.66 14.61
C SER A 696 -2.16 -37.67 16.14
N ASP A 697 -1.72 -36.56 16.73
CA ASP A 697 -1.90 -36.40 18.16
C ASP A 697 -3.39 -36.04 18.36
N HIS A 698 -4.18 -37.10 18.51
CA HIS A 698 -5.38 -37.08 19.36
C HIS A 698 -4.98 -36.66 20.78
#